data_AF-A0A1H9XBJ2-F1
#
_entry.id   AF-A0A1H9XBJ2-F1
#
_cell.length_a   1.000
_cell.length_b   1.000
_cell.length_c   1.000
_cell.angle_alpha   90.00
_cell.angle_beta   90.00
_cell.angle_gamma   90.00
#
_symmetry.space_group_name_H-M   'P 1'
#
loop_
_entity.id
_entity.type
_entity.pdbx_description
1 polymer ?
#
loop_
_entity_poly.entity_id
_entity_poly.type
_entity_poly.pdbx_seq_one_letter_code
_entity_poly.pdbx_strand_id
1 'polypeptide(L)'
;MPDVPPDAVTVIACTAVAAQDLPAARLAARTFLDHHPGARFVTLLVDGERSDGVLVPEDIGVHPAELADLATGHTAVEACAALRPRLLESLLVDHTCPVVYLAPWTRVYAPFAAAMTAPLDQAAVVLVPRVLRPLPADGLRPTQQELLTAGIYDDGLIAVSHGAEPFLHAWAEACLNDPARAGAFLDGAPAMADHHVLRDPGLGLSGWNAAQRALARDAAGNLTAGATTLRTATFQGFDPAKPWLLTADITDHPRVLLSEHPLLAAVVTDYATELDDVYELPQSTVRFGRLADGTLFPAPLRAAYRAARATQDPPPAAGVEPAGFLRWACAPEPGIADATRWALALWQDDPELRERFPEPFGVDAAGYRDWCATDAVLAGRLHQRAVPGQHSVDVTLIDQIGVSVVGSGPLADRVRLAAEASGLPISDEPVYPVVLACGGPGGLPRQRHIIAIRDDLAPIPFRADERWLVWPTVAPAPDGIATHTVPLPLPDPGARDEVAREHARHRLGLGDESVFVAFADRGDDLLAAFAAAFPGREDVRLVLLLPTALARSEGAERLRLSAAADSRVRLVSDESTFTAVADAANWVISLDQPDSSDSARVNRWLAEVSLRAVPTITLAGGTAADLLGPDSCVPLPTDEFAADTMVAGAIRDLVDDPATADKIGSAARTHVLERLAPAAAGAAVRRRVELAYRSWRAGRALAAATEDDPLRALRAARHALHRRPDTDVGHKIPMAPQLRRAVLRVLNHYDAHLTSVLASLIDGIERTAVELVERQDRLSSAGAGLDADLLRADLDLVVERMGQLGKQVSATGDEVVRLRGETATGARVVDDLSSQVRELSTREQHDSAVEVRALTDALAASNARLDALEARLAAQQLEAETRLTMGSWSADQALRATDALRRVVVRQHERGVSVDVPSSPVLCDAGLLRLPAQDSVMSAVLSSNGVWEPDVAELVDSLIEPDTVFLDVGAYVGYHAIRVLSRLGTSGTVVVVEPDPEAVKLLRHNVSENVADVVADRLVVLQAAAWDSAVPLVGTPASGGGYGVRPLEPQEVTTDTQSGSPVAAVRLDRELDAIEATKGQRLAVVKVDIPGRGHRALGGLVRRLRKDRPNVILAFDGAMTSGFGDDPATVLSEFEAWGYELVRVGEDNPAAIADVVSDVLAGRVRSLWLRPPASR
;
A
#
# COMPACT_ATOMS: atom_id res chain seq x y z
N MET A 1 -40.26 -14.27 -22.49
CA MET A 1 -41.35 -15.11 -21.95
C MET A 1 -42.55 -14.98 -22.87
N PRO A 2 -43.39 -16.01 -23.08
CA PRO A 2 -44.68 -15.83 -23.74
C PRO A 2 -45.66 -15.10 -22.81
N ASP A 3 -46.46 -14.18 -23.34
CA ASP A 3 -47.44 -13.43 -22.55
C ASP A 3 -48.47 -14.36 -21.90
N VAL A 4 -48.44 -14.44 -20.57
CA VAL A 4 -49.55 -14.97 -19.78
C VAL A 4 -50.62 -13.85 -19.75
N PRO A 5 -51.86 -14.11 -20.18
CA PRO A 5 -52.91 -13.08 -20.15
C PRO A 5 -53.14 -12.60 -18.70
N PRO A 6 -53.35 -11.30 -18.46
CA PRO A 6 -53.37 -10.72 -17.12
C PRO A 6 -54.40 -11.36 -16.17
N ASP A 7 -55.53 -11.83 -16.71
CA ASP A 7 -56.59 -12.50 -15.94
C ASP A 7 -56.24 -13.93 -15.46
N ALA A 8 -55.05 -14.44 -15.78
CA ALA A 8 -54.60 -15.80 -15.41
C ALA A 8 -53.50 -15.85 -14.34
N VAL A 9 -52.99 -14.69 -13.88
CA VAL A 9 -51.91 -14.63 -12.88
C VAL A 9 -52.48 -14.82 -11.47
N THR A 10 -52.05 -15.88 -10.78
CA THR A 10 -52.56 -16.23 -9.44
C THR A 10 -51.78 -15.59 -8.28
N VAL A 11 -50.52 -15.23 -8.52
CA VAL A 11 -49.63 -14.56 -7.56
C VAL A 11 -48.54 -13.79 -8.30
N ILE A 12 -48.16 -12.64 -7.77
CA ILE A 12 -47.00 -11.87 -8.23
C ILE A 12 -45.92 -11.96 -7.16
N ALA A 13 -44.71 -12.38 -7.54
CA ALA A 13 -43.53 -12.21 -6.72
C ALA A 13 -42.76 -10.96 -7.16
N CYS A 14 -42.08 -10.29 -6.24
CA CYS A 14 -41.24 -9.13 -6.56
C CYS A 14 -39.98 -9.01 -5.71
N THR A 15 -39.00 -8.28 -6.23
CA THR A 15 -37.77 -7.92 -5.50
C THR A 15 -37.27 -6.52 -5.88
N ALA A 16 -36.48 -5.89 -5.01
CA ALA A 16 -35.83 -4.61 -5.26
C ALA A 16 -34.31 -4.74 -5.11
N VAL A 17 -33.55 -4.35 -6.13
CA VAL A 17 -32.10 -4.56 -6.23
C VAL A 17 -31.34 -3.36 -6.76
N ALA A 18 -30.07 -3.28 -6.37
CA ALA A 18 -29.07 -2.50 -7.06
C ALA A 18 -28.49 -3.29 -8.26
N ALA A 19 -27.79 -2.60 -9.16
CA ALA A 19 -27.11 -3.15 -10.33
C ALA A 19 -26.21 -4.35 -9.98
N GLN A 20 -25.46 -4.25 -8.88
CA GLN A 20 -24.60 -5.32 -8.36
C GLN A 20 -25.35 -6.60 -7.96
N ASP A 21 -26.62 -6.49 -7.53
CA ASP A 21 -27.44 -7.58 -7.00
C ASP A 21 -28.38 -8.18 -8.08
N LEU A 22 -28.35 -7.66 -9.32
CA LEU A 22 -29.22 -8.13 -10.41
C LEU A 22 -29.00 -9.60 -10.79
N PRO A 23 -27.77 -10.17 -10.83
CA PRO A 23 -27.57 -11.60 -11.09
C PRO A 23 -28.27 -12.49 -10.06
N ALA A 24 -28.20 -12.14 -8.77
CA ALA A 24 -28.89 -12.84 -7.71
C ALA A 24 -30.42 -12.77 -7.89
N ALA A 25 -30.97 -11.58 -8.16
CA ALA A 25 -32.40 -11.41 -8.45
C ALA A 25 -32.87 -12.21 -9.68
N ARG A 26 -32.04 -12.33 -10.73
CA ARG A 26 -32.35 -13.17 -11.90
C ARG A 26 -32.43 -14.66 -11.51
N LEU A 27 -31.53 -15.15 -10.66
CA LEU A 27 -31.54 -16.52 -10.14
C LEU A 27 -32.74 -16.77 -9.20
N ALA A 28 -33.08 -15.81 -8.34
CA ALA A 28 -34.27 -15.87 -7.49
C ALA A 28 -35.57 -15.91 -8.33
N ALA A 29 -35.67 -15.07 -9.36
CA ALA A 29 -36.79 -15.05 -10.29
C ALA A 29 -36.94 -16.37 -11.05
N ARG A 30 -35.83 -16.91 -11.58
CA ARG A 30 -35.79 -18.20 -12.28
C ARG A 30 -36.27 -19.34 -11.38
N THR A 31 -35.61 -19.54 -10.23
CA THR A 31 -35.96 -20.65 -9.33
C THR A 31 -37.37 -20.51 -8.74
N PHE A 32 -37.87 -19.28 -8.53
CA PHE A 32 -39.26 -19.07 -8.18
C PHE A 32 -40.23 -19.54 -9.27
N LEU A 33 -40.01 -19.13 -10.53
CA LEU A 33 -40.90 -19.47 -11.64
C LEU A 33 -40.88 -20.97 -11.98
N ASP A 34 -39.72 -21.63 -11.86
CA ASP A 34 -39.57 -23.08 -12.05
C ASP A 34 -40.46 -23.90 -11.09
N HIS A 35 -40.73 -23.37 -9.88
CA HIS A 35 -41.60 -23.99 -8.87
C HIS A 35 -43.05 -23.47 -8.86
N HIS A 36 -43.37 -22.38 -9.58
CA HIS A 36 -44.67 -21.71 -9.55
C HIS A 36 -45.18 -21.38 -10.97
N PRO A 37 -45.54 -22.39 -11.79
CA PRO A 37 -46.04 -22.16 -13.13
C PRO A 37 -47.34 -21.34 -13.12
N GLY A 38 -47.36 -20.25 -13.91
CA GLY A 38 -48.48 -19.30 -13.97
C GLY A 38 -48.37 -18.10 -13.02
N ALA A 39 -47.33 -18.05 -12.18
CA ALA A 39 -46.98 -16.83 -11.45
C ALA A 39 -46.20 -15.83 -12.32
N ARG A 40 -46.14 -14.57 -11.89
CA ARG A 40 -45.28 -13.52 -12.47
C ARG A 40 -44.21 -13.11 -11.47
N PHE A 41 -43.02 -12.74 -11.94
CA PHE A 41 -41.96 -12.13 -11.13
C PHE A 41 -41.67 -10.71 -11.63
N VAL A 42 -41.45 -9.75 -10.74
CA VAL A 42 -41.15 -8.33 -11.05
C VAL A 42 -39.91 -7.87 -10.30
N THR A 43 -38.92 -7.34 -11.01
CA THR A 43 -37.70 -6.80 -10.40
C THR A 43 -37.67 -5.28 -10.55
N LEU A 44 -37.48 -4.56 -9.44
CA LEU A 44 -37.16 -3.14 -9.43
C LEU A 44 -35.64 -2.96 -9.36
N LEU A 45 -35.05 -2.27 -10.32
CA LEU A 45 -33.62 -1.94 -10.39
C LEU A 45 -33.42 -0.47 -10.04
N VAL A 46 -32.81 -0.18 -8.88
CA VAL A 46 -32.81 1.19 -8.30
C VAL A 46 -31.78 2.14 -8.90
N ASP A 47 -30.72 1.60 -9.51
CA ASP A 47 -29.58 2.34 -10.06
C ASP A 47 -29.13 1.79 -11.43
N GLY A 48 -30.07 1.43 -12.30
CA GLY A 48 -29.76 0.93 -13.65
C GLY A 48 -30.69 1.46 -14.73
N GLU A 49 -30.52 0.94 -15.94
CA GLU A 49 -31.38 1.27 -17.08
C GLU A 49 -32.61 0.35 -17.18
N ARG A 50 -33.68 0.88 -17.80
CA ARG A 50 -34.92 0.14 -18.06
C ARG A 50 -34.67 -1.02 -19.03
N SER A 51 -35.18 -2.21 -18.72
CA SER A 51 -35.10 -3.39 -19.59
C SER A 51 -36.39 -4.24 -19.49
N ASP A 52 -36.59 -5.17 -20.43
CA ASP A 52 -37.80 -5.98 -20.50
C ASP A 52 -38.02 -6.80 -19.20
N GLY A 53 -39.14 -6.54 -18.52
CA GLY A 53 -39.50 -7.18 -17.26
C GLY A 53 -38.86 -6.58 -16.00
N VAL A 54 -38.06 -5.52 -16.13
CA VAL A 54 -37.41 -4.81 -15.02
C VAL A 54 -37.93 -3.37 -14.95
N LEU A 55 -38.41 -2.98 -13.77
CA LEU A 55 -38.87 -1.62 -13.47
C LEU A 55 -37.71 -0.75 -12.99
N VAL A 56 -37.79 0.55 -13.24
CA VAL A 56 -36.91 1.57 -12.64
C VAL A 56 -37.71 2.44 -11.64
N PRO A 57 -37.08 3.24 -10.76
CA PRO A 57 -37.81 4.01 -9.74
C PRO A 57 -38.90 4.94 -10.30
N GLU A 58 -38.74 5.46 -11.53
CA GLU A 58 -39.75 6.27 -12.21
C GLU A 58 -41.05 5.50 -12.49
N ASP A 59 -40.99 4.18 -12.76
CA ASP A 59 -42.17 3.34 -12.99
C ASP A 59 -43.04 3.20 -11.73
N ILE A 60 -42.47 3.40 -10.54
CA ILE A 60 -43.19 3.43 -9.24
C ILE A 60 -43.33 4.86 -8.67
N GLY A 61 -43.22 5.87 -9.53
CA GLY A 61 -43.45 7.27 -9.17
C GLY A 61 -42.37 7.92 -8.31
N VAL A 62 -41.13 7.43 -8.32
CA VAL A 62 -39.98 8.11 -7.72
C VAL A 62 -39.35 9.03 -8.77
N HIS A 63 -39.39 10.34 -8.53
CA HIS A 63 -38.83 11.31 -9.49
C HIS A 63 -37.30 11.45 -9.34
N PRO A 64 -36.56 11.87 -10.39
CA PRO A 64 -35.09 12.01 -10.34
C PRO A 64 -34.55 12.87 -9.18
N ALA A 65 -35.29 13.91 -8.75
CA ALA A 65 -34.91 14.72 -7.60
C ALA A 65 -35.01 13.96 -6.26
N GLU A 66 -36.07 13.14 -6.10
CA GLU A 66 -36.24 12.26 -4.95
C GLU A 66 -35.20 11.14 -4.96
N LEU A 67 -34.88 10.59 -6.13
CA LEU A 67 -33.82 9.60 -6.31
C LEU A 67 -32.42 10.19 -5.98
N ALA A 68 -32.16 11.46 -6.26
CA ALA A 68 -30.92 12.14 -5.87
C ALA A 68 -30.84 12.41 -4.35
N ASP A 69 -31.97 12.71 -3.70
CA ASP A 69 -32.07 12.79 -2.25
C ASP A 69 -31.81 11.42 -1.60
N LEU A 70 -32.41 10.35 -2.14
CA LEU A 70 -32.12 8.97 -1.75
C LEU A 70 -30.63 8.66 -1.92
N ALA A 71 -30.04 8.96 -3.09
CA ALA A 71 -28.62 8.72 -3.38
C ALA A 71 -27.67 9.46 -2.43
N THR A 72 -28.06 10.63 -1.94
CA THR A 72 -27.26 11.38 -0.96
C THR A 72 -27.43 10.83 0.47
N GLY A 73 -28.66 10.47 0.83
CA GLY A 73 -29.01 10.01 2.18
C GLY A 73 -28.90 8.50 2.43
N HIS A 74 -28.63 7.67 1.42
CA HIS A 74 -28.69 6.21 1.50
C HIS A 74 -27.57 5.53 0.69
N THR A 75 -27.18 4.31 1.07
CA THR A 75 -26.54 3.34 0.17
C THR A 75 -27.56 2.74 -0.80
N ALA A 76 -27.11 2.03 -1.83
CA ALA A 76 -28.04 1.39 -2.77
C ALA A 76 -28.91 0.32 -2.08
N VAL A 77 -28.34 -0.44 -1.14
CA VAL A 77 -29.07 -1.43 -0.32
C VAL A 77 -30.09 -0.75 0.60
N GLU A 78 -29.70 0.36 1.27
CA GLU A 78 -30.60 1.18 2.08
C GLU A 78 -31.76 1.75 1.24
N ALA A 79 -31.49 2.15 -0.01
CA ALA A 79 -32.52 2.63 -0.94
C ALA A 79 -33.46 1.51 -1.44
N CYS A 80 -32.94 0.30 -1.71
CA CYS A 80 -33.78 -0.88 -1.99
C CYS A 80 -34.73 -1.18 -0.82
N ALA A 81 -34.26 -1.06 0.42
CA ALA A 81 -35.11 -1.22 1.61
C ALA A 81 -36.16 -0.12 1.76
N ALA A 82 -35.86 1.12 1.36
CA ALA A 82 -36.81 2.24 1.35
C ALA A 82 -37.85 2.17 0.22
N LEU A 83 -37.47 1.65 -0.97
CA LEU A 83 -38.37 1.52 -2.12
C LEU A 83 -39.19 0.22 -2.12
N ARG A 84 -38.78 -0.80 -1.36
CA ARG A 84 -39.50 -2.08 -1.23
C ARG A 84 -40.98 -1.94 -0.86
N PRO A 85 -41.40 -1.15 0.16
CA PRO A 85 -42.81 -1.07 0.51
C PRO A 85 -43.62 -0.34 -0.56
N ARG A 86 -43.01 0.65 -1.25
CA ARG A 86 -43.60 1.36 -2.40
C ARG A 86 -43.78 0.44 -3.61
N LEU A 87 -42.85 -0.47 -3.87
CA LEU A 87 -42.99 -1.49 -4.92
C LEU A 87 -44.16 -2.44 -4.63
N LEU A 88 -44.32 -2.86 -3.37
CA LEU A 88 -45.46 -3.68 -2.95
C LEU A 88 -46.78 -2.92 -3.11
N GLU A 89 -46.81 -1.65 -2.70
CA GLU A 89 -47.99 -0.77 -2.83
C GLU A 89 -48.37 -0.54 -4.31
N SER A 90 -47.41 -0.22 -5.18
CA SER A 90 -47.68 -0.02 -6.61
C SER A 90 -48.22 -1.29 -7.29
N LEU A 91 -47.67 -2.46 -6.93
CA LEU A 91 -48.14 -3.73 -7.49
C LEU A 91 -49.54 -4.13 -7.01
N LEU A 92 -49.96 -3.71 -5.80
CA LEU A 92 -51.34 -3.86 -5.34
C LEU A 92 -52.30 -2.91 -6.07
N VAL A 93 -51.88 -1.68 -6.38
CA VAL A 93 -52.71 -0.73 -7.14
C VAL A 93 -52.99 -1.24 -8.57
N ASP A 94 -51.99 -1.83 -9.22
CA ASP A 94 -52.11 -2.31 -10.61
C ASP A 94 -52.74 -3.71 -10.74
N HIS A 95 -52.75 -4.53 -9.67
CA HIS A 95 -53.12 -5.95 -9.73
C HIS A 95 -53.92 -6.44 -8.52
N THR A 96 -55.04 -7.13 -8.78
CA THR A 96 -55.96 -7.64 -7.75
C THR A 96 -55.49 -8.93 -7.05
N CYS A 97 -54.36 -9.52 -7.45
CA CYS A 97 -53.81 -10.74 -6.87
C CYS A 97 -52.83 -10.44 -5.71
N PRO A 98 -52.63 -11.38 -4.76
CA PRO A 98 -51.62 -11.22 -3.72
C PRO A 98 -50.20 -11.03 -4.27
N VAL A 99 -49.41 -10.22 -3.55
CA VAL A 99 -48.01 -9.92 -3.88
C VAL A 99 -47.08 -10.51 -2.82
N VAL A 100 -46.00 -11.17 -3.23
CA VAL A 100 -44.99 -11.77 -2.37
C VAL A 100 -43.64 -11.09 -2.62
N TYR A 101 -43.05 -10.46 -1.61
CA TYR A 101 -41.67 -10.03 -1.69
C TYR A 101 -40.73 -11.22 -1.48
N LEU A 102 -39.68 -11.29 -2.30
CA LEU A 102 -38.61 -12.27 -2.18
C LEU A 102 -37.26 -11.54 -2.22
N ALA A 103 -36.38 -11.79 -1.24
CA ALA A 103 -35.04 -11.24 -1.25
C ALA A 103 -34.26 -11.69 -2.50
N PRO A 104 -33.39 -10.82 -3.05
CA PRO A 104 -32.69 -11.13 -4.31
C PRO A 104 -31.71 -12.29 -4.17
N TRP A 105 -31.14 -12.50 -2.98
CA TRP A 105 -30.24 -13.61 -2.69
C TRP A 105 -30.97 -14.91 -2.30
N THR A 106 -32.27 -15.05 -2.60
CA THR A 106 -33.05 -16.26 -2.26
C THR A 106 -33.07 -17.29 -3.40
N ARG A 107 -32.70 -18.53 -3.10
CA ARG A 107 -32.93 -19.70 -3.95
C ARG A 107 -34.17 -20.47 -3.50
N VAL A 108 -35.04 -20.82 -4.44
CA VAL A 108 -36.23 -21.65 -4.20
C VAL A 108 -35.91 -23.13 -4.46
N TYR A 109 -36.41 -24.02 -3.60
CA TYR A 109 -36.18 -25.47 -3.63
C TYR A 109 -37.49 -26.29 -3.75
N ALA A 110 -38.62 -25.70 -3.35
CA ALA A 110 -39.92 -26.34 -3.42
C ALA A 110 -41.04 -25.28 -3.47
N PRO A 111 -42.24 -25.61 -3.99
CA PRO A 111 -43.37 -24.69 -4.02
C PRO A 111 -43.75 -24.19 -2.61
N PHE A 112 -44.01 -22.88 -2.51
CA PHE A 112 -44.34 -22.22 -1.25
C PHE A 112 -45.34 -21.07 -1.35
N ALA A 113 -45.55 -20.47 -2.54
CA ALA A 113 -46.40 -19.29 -2.69
C ALA A 113 -47.82 -19.50 -2.13
N ALA A 114 -48.45 -20.66 -2.38
CA ALA A 114 -49.77 -20.99 -1.83
C ALA A 114 -49.82 -21.01 -0.29
N ALA A 115 -48.72 -21.37 0.39
CA ALA A 115 -48.65 -21.32 1.86
C ALA A 115 -48.50 -19.88 2.38
N MET A 116 -47.95 -18.97 1.56
CA MET A 116 -47.84 -17.53 1.87
C MET A 116 -49.11 -16.77 1.52
N THR A 117 -49.86 -17.16 0.47
CA THR A 117 -51.05 -16.43 0.02
C THR A 117 -52.35 -16.91 0.63
N ALA A 118 -52.51 -18.19 0.96
CA ALA A 118 -53.76 -18.70 1.57
C ALA A 118 -54.16 -18.00 2.89
N PRO A 119 -53.24 -17.54 3.77
CA PRO A 119 -53.63 -16.76 4.94
C PRO A 119 -54.16 -15.35 4.63
N LEU A 120 -53.88 -14.81 3.43
CA LEU A 120 -54.33 -13.48 3.01
C LEU A 120 -55.83 -13.39 2.69
N ASP A 121 -56.54 -14.53 2.67
CA ASP A 121 -58.01 -14.57 2.68
C ASP A 121 -58.61 -13.99 3.98
N GLN A 122 -57.80 -13.90 5.05
CA GLN A 122 -58.22 -13.48 6.40
C GLN A 122 -57.26 -12.47 7.06
N ALA A 123 -56.24 -12.00 6.33
CA ALA A 123 -55.22 -11.06 6.79
C ALA A 123 -54.75 -10.18 5.63
N ALA A 124 -54.23 -8.99 5.94
CA ALA A 124 -53.61 -8.10 4.95
C ALA A 124 -52.11 -8.41 4.74
N VAL A 125 -51.44 -8.97 5.75
CA VAL A 125 -49.98 -9.20 5.76
C VAL A 125 -49.62 -10.59 6.28
N VAL A 126 -48.69 -11.31 5.64
CA VAL A 126 -48.08 -12.53 6.17
C VAL A 126 -46.59 -12.33 6.41
N LEU A 127 -46.16 -12.60 7.64
CA LEU A 127 -44.80 -12.41 8.13
C LEU A 127 -44.14 -13.76 8.43
N VAL A 128 -42.85 -13.91 8.08
CA VAL A 128 -42.04 -15.09 8.39
C VAL A 128 -40.98 -14.72 9.45
N PRO A 129 -40.88 -15.40 10.60
CA PRO A 129 -39.82 -15.11 11.58
C PRO A 129 -38.44 -15.58 11.09
N ARG A 130 -37.40 -14.73 11.22
CA ARG A 130 -36.00 -15.09 10.92
C ARG A 130 -35.56 -16.31 11.74
N VAL A 131 -35.91 -16.33 13.02
CA VAL A 131 -35.63 -17.45 13.94
C VAL A 131 -36.90 -17.97 14.59
N LEU A 132 -36.98 -19.30 14.77
CA LEU A 132 -38.10 -19.94 15.47
C LEU A 132 -37.82 -20.17 16.96
N ARG A 133 -36.55 -20.01 17.39
CA ARG A 133 -36.05 -20.12 18.76
C ARG A 133 -35.03 -19.00 19.03
N PRO A 134 -34.89 -18.49 20.27
CA PRO A 134 -33.91 -17.46 20.59
C PRO A 134 -32.47 -17.86 20.22
N LEU A 135 -31.65 -16.86 19.86
CA LEU A 135 -30.21 -17.06 19.65
C LEU A 135 -29.50 -17.21 21.01
N PRO A 136 -28.52 -18.14 21.14
CA PRO A 136 -27.70 -18.26 22.35
C PRO A 136 -26.83 -17.04 22.62
N ALA A 137 -26.52 -16.80 23.89
CA ALA A 137 -25.55 -15.80 24.35
C ALA A 137 -24.16 -16.44 24.56
N ASP A 138 -23.55 -16.88 23.45
CA ASP A 138 -22.30 -17.66 23.41
C ASP A 138 -21.12 -16.92 22.72
N GLY A 139 -21.30 -15.64 22.40
CA GLY A 139 -20.31 -14.82 21.70
C GLY A 139 -20.22 -15.04 20.18
N LEU A 140 -21.02 -15.96 19.61
CA LEU A 140 -21.03 -16.22 18.18
C LEU A 140 -22.02 -15.31 17.43
N ARG A 141 -21.64 -14.88 16.23
CA ARG A 141 -22.44 -13.99 15.37
C ARG A 141 -23.26 -14.79 14.33
N PRO A 142 -24.53 -14.44 14.07
CA PRO A 142 -25.25 -13.32 14.66
C PRO A 142 -25.70 -13.59 16.11
N THR A 143 -25.76 -12.49 16.85
CA THR A 143 -26.15 -12.39 18.27
C THR A 143 -27.62 -11.99 18.43
N GLN A 144 -28.16 -12.09 19.65
CA GLN A 144 -29.51 -11.62 19.97
C GLN A 144 -29.68 -10.10 19.78
N GLN A 145 -28.63 -9.30 20.01
CA GLN A 145 -28.71 -7.85 19.82
C GLN A 145 -28.77 -7.49 18.33
N GLU A 146 -27.96 -8.14 17.49
CA GLU A 146 -28.02 -7.98 16.03
C GLU A 146 -29.39 -8.40 15.47
N LEU A 147 -30.01 -9.48 16.02
CA LEU A 147 -31.36 -9.88 15.63
C LEU A 147 -32.41 -8.81 15.98
N LEU A 148 -32.31 -8.16 17.14
CA LEU A 148 -33.22 -7.06 17.52
C LEU A 148 -33.01 -5.81 16.66
N THR A 149 -31.79 -5.59 16.17
CA THR A 149 -31.50 -4.49 15.22
C THR A 149 -32.04 -4.81 13.82
N ALA A 150 -31.85 -6.05 13.34
CA ALA A 150 -32.31 -6.50 12.03
C ALA A 150 -33.82 -6.81 11.95
N GLY A 151 -34.51 -6.91 13.08
CA GLY A 151 -35.92 -7.32 13.18
C GLY A 151 -36.10 -8.83 13.32
N ILE A 152 -37.10 -9.22 14.11
CA ILE A 152 -37.47 -10.63 14.36
C ILE A 152 -38.13 -11.26 13.13
N TYR A 153 -38.92 -10.48 12.39
CA TYR A 153 -39.49 -10.90 11.10
C TYR A 153 -38.52 -10.67 9.94
N ASP A 154 -38.57 -11.55 8.95
CA ASP A 154 -37.74 -11.51 7.76
C ASP A 154 -38.32 -10.53 6.73
N ASP A 155 -37.68 -9.38 6.60
CA ASP A 155 -38.02 -8.35 5.61
C ASP A 155 -37.68 -8.76 4.17
N GLY A 156 -36.99 -9.89 4.00
CA GLY A 156 -36.74 -10.58 2.74
C GLY A 156 -37.85 -11.56 2.32
N LEU A 157 -38.85 -11.83 3.17
CA LEU A 157 -39.94 -12.76 2.84
C LEU A 157 -41.26 -12.35 3.52
N ILE A 158 -42.04 -11.54 2.81
CA ILE A 158 -43.33 -10.99 3.25
C ILE A 158 -44.36 -11.16 2.13
N ALA A 159 -45.62 -11.44 2.46
CA ALA A 159 -46.72 -11.46 1.51
C ALA A 159 -47.81 -10.46 1.92
N VAL A 160 -48.43 -9.79 0.94
CA VAL A 160 -49.44 -8.75 1.16
C VAL A 160 -50.62 -8.88 0.19
N SER A 161 -51.78 -8.41 0.64
CA SER A 161 -53.01 -8.27 -0.15
C SER A 161 -53.57 -6.85 -0.03
N HIS A 162 -54.67 -6.58 -0.75
CA HIS A 162 -55.39 -5.32 -0.61
C HIS A 162 -55.83 -5.09 0.84
N GLY A 163 -55.67 -3.87 1.34
CA GLY A 163 -55.83 -3.48 2.74
C GLY A 163 -54.51 -3.33 3.51
N ALA A 164 -53.38 -3.75 2.93
CA ALA A 164 -52.04 -3.55 3.50
C ALA A 164 -51.46 -2.15 3.22
N GLU A 165 -52.07 -1.35 2.34
CA GLU A 165 -51.51 -0.10 1.82
C GLU A 165 -51.17 0.92 2.92
N PRO A 166 -52.02 1.17 3.95
CA PRO A 166 -51.68 2.09 5.04
C PRO A 166 -50.46 1.63 5.86
N PHE A 167 -50.26 0.30 5.98
CA PHE A 167 -49.10 -0.27 6.64
C PHE A 167 -47.84 -0.18 5.76
N LEU A 168 -47.96 -0.45 4.46
CA LEU A 168 -46.87 -0.28 3.49
C LEU A 168 -46.40 1.17 3.40
N HIS A 169 -47.32 2.13 3.42
CA HIS A 169 -47.02 3.55 3.44
C HIS A 169 -46.22 3.96 4.69
N ALA A 170 -46.70 3.57 5.88
CA ALA A 170 -45.99 3.83 7.14
C ALA A 170 -44.62 3.11 7.20
N TRP A 171 -44.51 1.93 6.58
CA TRP A 171 -43.24 1.22 6.45
C TRP A 171 -42.26 1.96 5.53
N ALA A 172 -42.73 2.47 4.39
CA ALA A 172 -41.93 3.30 3.49
C ALA A 172 -41.41 4.56 4.21
N GLU A 173 -42.27 5.31 4.89
CA GLU A 173 -41.86 6.48 5.67
C GLU A 173 -40.83 6.14 6.75
N ALA A 174 -40.97 5.00 7.43
CA ALA A 174 -39.99 4.55 8.42
C ALA A 174 -38.63 4.23 7.77
N CYS A 175 -38.61 3.46 6.68
CA CYS A 175 -37.38 3.11 5.96
C CYS A 175 -36.67 4.32 5.33
N LEU A 176 -37.43 5.32 4.85
CA LEU A 176 -36.89 6.56 4.28
C LEU A 176 -36.15 7.44 5.30
N ASN A 177 -36.52 7.34 6.58
CA ASN A 177 -35.88 8.09 7.67
C ASN A 177 -34.76 7.28 8.34
N ASP A 178 -35.00 5.99 8.60
CA ASP A 178 -34.11 5.09 9.32
C ASP A 178 -34.07 3.70 8.65
N PRO A 179 -33.34 3.54 7.53
CA PRO A 179 -33.32 2.29 6.75
C PRO A 179 -32.77 1.10 7.55
N ALA A 180 -31.94 1.35 8.56
CA ALA A 180 -31.45 0.31 9.47
C ALA A 180 -32.57 -0.36 10.29
N ARG A 181 -33.73 0.31 10.45
CA ARG A 181 -34.92 -0.24 11.09
C ARG A 181 -35.93 -0.86 10.13
N ALA A 182 -35.61 -1.02 8.85
CA ALA A 182 -36.53 -1.58 7.86
C ALA A 182 -37.13 -2.93 8.30
N GLY A 183 -36.32 -3.85 8.82
CA GLY A 183 -36.80 -5.11 9.40
C GLY A 183 -37.43 -4.94 10.78
N ALA A 184 -36.83 -4.14 11.67
CA ALA A 184 -37.36 -3.89 13.02
C ALA A 184 -38.77 -3.24 13.03
N PHE A 185 -39.14 -2.50 11.98
CA PHE A 185 -40.49 -1.97 11.81
C PHE A 185 -41.55 -3.09 11.71
N LEU A 186 -41.21 -4.22 11.08
CA LEU A 186 -42.11 -5.37 10.95
C LEU A 186 -42.45 -6.01 12.30
N ASP A 187 -41.61 -5.83 13.33
CA ASP A 187 -41.89 -6.34 14.68
C ASP A 187 -43.11 -5.63 15.33
N GLY A 188 -43.44 -4.42 14.86
CA GLY A 188 -44.66 -3.69 15.21
C GLY A 188 -45.88 -4.04 14.33
N ALA A 189 -45.69 -4.68 13.18
CA ALA A 189 -46.78 -5.00 12.25
C ALA A 189 -47.97 -5.76 12.89
N PRO A 190 -47.77 -6.69 13.85
CA PRO A 190 -48.87 -7.33 14.58
C PRO A 190 -49.85 -6.40 15.31
N ALA A 191 -49.46 -5.15 15.58
CA ALA A 191 -50.30 -4.13 16.20
C ALA A 191 -50.85 -3.08 15.22
N MET A 192 -50.39 -3.10 13.95
CA MET A 192 -50.70 -2.08 12.95
C MET A 192 -51.51 -2.62 11.76
N ALA A 193 -51.50 -3.93 11.50
CA ALA A 193 -52.23 -4.57 10.41
C ALA A 193 -52.84 -5.92 10.82
N ASP A 194 -53.94 -6.30 10.15
CA ASP A 194 -54.45 -7.68 10.20
C ASP A 194 -53.40 -8.60 9.57
N HIS A 195 -52.88 -9.55 10.34
CA HIS A 195 -51.66 -10.25 9.99
C HIS A 195 -51.72 -11.76 10.31
N HIS A 196 -50.85 -12.52 9.63
CA HIS A 196 -50.58 -13.92 9.93
C HIS A 196 -49.07 -14.15 10.10
N VAL A 197 -48.67 -14.95 11.09
CA VAL A 197 -47.25 -15.33 11.29
C VAL A 197 -47.03 -16.77 10.85
N LEU A 198 -46.40 -16.95 9.70
CA LEU A 198 -46.12 -18.28 9.15
C LEU A 198 -44.82 -18.84 9.74
N ARG A 199 -44.94 -19.91 10.53
CA ARG A 199 -43.82 -20.54 11.28
C ARG A 199 -43.30 -21.83 10.63
N ASP A 200 -43.21 -21.89 9.29
CA ASP A 200 -42.68 -23.06 8.56
C ASP A 200 -41.14 -23.12 8.65
N PRO A 201 -40.53 -24.17 9.23
CA PRO A 201 -39.07 -24.33 9.29
C PRO A 201 -38.39 -24.42 7.92
N GLY A 202 -39.13 -24.78 6.87
CA GLY A 202 -38.64 -24.85 5.49
C GLY A 202 -38.48 -23.51 4.78
N LEU A 203 -38.94 -22.40 5.37
CA LEU A 203 -38.83 -21.05 4.79
C LEU A 203 -37.66 -20.24 5.39
N GLY A 204 -36.89 -19.58 4.53
CA GLY A 204 -35.90 -18.58 4.92
C GLY A 204 -34.67 -19.15 5.63
N LEU A 205 -34.16 -20.31 5.20
CA LEU A 205 -32.89 -20.83 5.71
C LEU A 205 -31.77 -19.80 5.45
N SER A 206 -31.08 -19.34 6.48
CA SER A 206 -30.07 -18.27 6.39
C SER A 206 -29.07 -18.32 7.55
N GLY A 207 -28.06 -17.44 7.54
CA GLY A 207 -27.08 -17.31 8.63
C GLY A 207 -27.70 -17.09 10.02
N TRP A 208 -28.91 -16.54 10.10
CA TRP A 208 -29.68 -16.40 11.35
C TRP A 208 -30.10 -17.72 11.97
N ASN A 209 -30.35 -18.75 11.17
CA ASN A 209 -31.08 -19.94 11.62
C ASN A 209 -30.52 -21.29 11.17
N ALA A 210 -29.52 -21.33 10.28
CA ALA A 210 -28.93 -22.59 9.81
C ALA A 210 -28.38 -23.45 10.96
N ALA A 211 -27.71 -22.84 11.96
CA ALA A 211 -27.28 -23.51 13.20
C ALA A 211 -28.44 -24.09 14.03
N GLN A 212 -29.67 -23.60 13.84
CA GLN A 212 -30.89 -24.12 14.48
C GLN A 212 -31.71 -25.05 13.56
N ARG A 213 -31.37 -25.16 12.27
CA ARG A 213 -32.15 -25.83 11.22
C ARG A 213 -31.24 -26.73 10.38
N ALA A 214 -30.63 -27.71 11.05
CA ALA A 214 -29.73 -28.67 10.40
C ALA A 214 -30.39 -29.29 9.15
N LEU A 215 -29.64 -29.27 8.04
CA LEU A 215 -30.08 -29.86 6.79
C LEU A 215 -29.93 -31.39 6.81
N ALA A 216 -30.91 -32.06 6.23
CA ALA A 216 -30.86 -33.49 5.91
C ALA A 216 -31.42 -33.72 4.51
N ARG A 217 -31.38 -34.97 4.03
CA ARG A 217 -32.12 -35.42 2.85
C ARG A 217 -33.20 -36.41 3.26
N ASP A 218 -34.40 -36.27 2.70
CA ASP A 218 -35.48 -37.23 2.90
C ASP A 218 -35.27 -38.52 2.06
N ALA A 219 -36.19 -39.48 2.20
CA ALA A 219 -36.13 -40.75 1.47
C ALA A 219 -36.33 -40.61 -0.07
N ALA A 220 -36.75 -39.44 -0.56
CA ALA A 220 -36.84 -39.10 -1.96
C ALA A 220 -35.65 -38.23 -2.44
N GLY A 221 -34.71 -37.90 -1.56
CA GLY A 221 -33.51 -37.11 -1.85
C GLY A 221 -33.67 -35.60 -1.69
N ASN A 222 -34.88 -35.11 -1.36
CA ASN A 222 -35.13 -33.68 -1.19
C ASN A 222 -34.45 -33.15 0.07
N LEU A 223 -33.99 -31.91 0.05
CA LEU A 223 -33.46 -31.25 1.24
C LEU A 223 -34.56 -30.98 2.26
N THR A 224 -34.29 -31.22 3.53
CA THR A 224 -35.18 -30.89 4.66
C THR A 224 -34.46 -30.00 5.67
N ALA A 225 -35.14 -28.98 6.17
CA ALA A 225 -34.73 -28.18 7.32
C ALA A 225 -35.34 -28.83 8.58
N GLY A 226 -34.55 -29.67 9.26
CA GLY A 226 -35.08 -30.60 10.24
C GLY A 226 -36.05 -31.60 9.60
N ALA A 227 -37.30 -31.65 10.08
CA ALA A 227 -38.33 -32.60 9.62
C ALA A 227 -39.24 -32.07 8.49
N THR A 228 -38.99 -30.86 7.98
CA THR A 228 -39.83 -30.21 6.95
C THR A 228 -39.02 -29.99 5.68
N THR A 229 -39.61 -30.21 4.50
CA THR A 229 -38.98 -29.93 3.21
C THR A 229 -38.48 -28.49 3.14
N LEU A 230 -37.22 -28.30 2.74
CA LEU A 230 -36.65 -26.98 2.49
C LEU A 230 -37.37 -26.37 1.27
N ARG A 231 -37.89 -25.16 1.44
CA ARG A 231 -38.61 -24.41 0.40
C ARG A 231 -37.79 -23.25 -0.12
N THR A 232 -37.15 -22.48 0.77
CA THR A 232 -36.32 -21.33 0.42
C THR A 232 -35.08 -21.24 1.32
N ALA A 233 -33.94 -20.87 0.73
CA ALA A 233 -32.73 -20.45 1.43
C ALA A 233 -32.28 -19.09 0.89
N THR A 234 -31.78 -18.22 1.78
CA THR A 234 -31.38 -16.85 1.45
C THR A 234 -29.92 -16.65 1.81
N PHE A 235 -29.11 -16.36 0.78
CA PHE A 235 -27.66 -16.20 0.83
C PHE A 235 -27.27 -14.71 0.93
N GLN A 236 -27.99 -13.95 1.77
CA GLN A 236 -27.73 -12.52 1.95
C GLN A 236 -26.31 -12.30 2.47
N GLY A 237 -25.56 -11.44 1.79
CA GLY A 237 -24.15 -11.19 2.07
C GLY A 237 -23.20 -12.30 1.60
N PHE A 238 -23.63 -13.24 0.76
CA PHE A 238 -22.73 -14.20 0.13
C PHE A 238 -21.78 -13.51 -0.86
N ASP A 239 -20.52 -13.94 -0.85
CA ASP A 239 -19.46 -13.44 -1.75
C ASP A 239 -18.89 -14.63 -2.54
N PRO A 240 -19.02 -14.66 -3.87
CA PRO A 240 -18.44 -15.71 -4.72
C PRO A 240 -16.92 -15.86 -4.60
N ALA A 241 -16.20 -14.81 -4.18
CA ALA A 241 -14.77 -14.88 -3.91
C ALA A 241 -14.44 -15.55 -2.56
N LYS A 242 -15.44 -15.77 -1.69
CA LYS A 242 -15.32 -16.38 -0.35
C LYS A 242 -16.29 -17.55 -0.14
N PRO A 243 -16.29 -18.58 -1.02
CA PRO A 243 -17.27 -19.68 -1.00
C PRO A 243 -17.21 -20.58 0.25
N TRP A 244 -16.17 -20.42 1.10
CA TRP A 244 -16.05 -21.06 2.41
C TRP A 244 -16.89 -20.39 3.51
N LEU A 245 -17.47 -19.22 3.27
CA LEU A 245 -18.40 -18.55 4.19
C LEU A 245 -19.85 -18.65 3.70
N LEU A 246 -20.78 -18.81 4.64
CA LEU A 246 -22.22 -18.68 4.35
C LEU A 246 -22.64 -17.22 4.07
N THR A 247 -21.92 -16.26 4.66
CA THR A 247 -22.06 -14.82 4.46
C THR A 247 -20.74 -14.14 4.80
N ALA A 248 -20.29 -13.21 3.96
CA ALA A 248 -19.10 -12.39 4.16
C ALA A 248 -19.36 -11.20 5.10
N ASP A 249 -20.62 -10.90 5.44
CA ASP A 249 -20.98 -9.89 6.46
C ASP A 249 -20.47 -10.26 7.87
N ILE A 250 -20.11 -11.54 8.07
CA ILE A 250 -19.65 -12.11 9.34
C ILE A 250 -18.38 -12.95 9.11
N THR A 251 -17.24 -12.28 8.92
CA THR A 251 -15.90 -12.90 8.86
C THR A 251 -15.42 -13.39 10.22
N ASP A 252 -15.81 -12.69 11.30
CA ASP A 252 -15.31 -12.92 12.66
C ASP A 252 -16.36 -13.58 13.56
N HIS A 253 -15.96 -14.69 14.17
CA HIS A 253 -16.76 -15.54 15.04
C HIS A 253 -18.14 -15.96 14.46
N PRO A 254 -18.24 -16.42 13.19
CA PRO A 254 -19.49 -16.91 12.65
C PRO A 254 -19.98 -18.14 13.42
N ARG A 255 -21.28 -18.12 13.72
CA ARG A 255 -22.03 -19.20 14.37
C ARG A 255 -22.11 -20.46 13.52
N VAL A 256 -22.07 -20.31 12.20
CA VAL A 256 -22.16 -21.40 11.22
C VAL A 256 -20.82 -21.49 10.49
N LEU A 257 -20.13 -22.62 10.66
CA LEU A 257 -18.98 -22.99 9.83
C LEU A 257 -19.46 -24.03 8.81
N LEU A 258 -19.10 -23.88 7.54
CA LEU A 258 -19.48 -24.82 6.49
C LEU A 258 -18.76 -26.17 6.67
N SER A 259 -17.56 -26.16 7.24
CA SER A 259 -16.80 -27.34 7.68
C SER A 259 -17.51 -28.16 8.76
N GLU A 260 -18.32 -27.53 9.61
CA GLU A 260 -19.18 -28.19 10.60
C GLU A 260 -20.51 -28.71 9.98
N HIS A 261 -20.83 -28.32 8.73
CA HIS A 261 -22.11 -28.59 8.07
C HIS A 261 -21.98 -28.99 6.58
N PRO A 262 -21.52 -30.22 6.24
CA PRO A 262 -21.21 -30.62 4.86
C PRO A 262 -22.37 -30.51 3.85
N LEU A 263 -23.62 -30.77 4.27
CA LEU A 263 -24.79 -30.58 3.39
C LEU A 263 -25.11 -29.10 3.11
N LEU A 264 -24.76 -28.20 4.04
CA LEU A 264 -24.89 -26.76 3.82
C LEU A 264 -23.74 -26.23 2.95
N ALA A 265 -22.53 -26.75 3.12
CA ALA A 265 -21.40 -26.45 2.25
C ALA A 265 -21.74 -26.81 0.79
N ALA A 266 -22.25 -28.01 0.53
CA ALA A 266 -22.72 -28.41 -0.80
C ALA A 266 -23.81 -27.47 -1.35
N VAL A 267 -24.77 -27.07 -0.52
CA VAL A 267 -25.83 -26.11 -0.90
C VAL A 267 -25.29 -24.73 -1.27
N VAL A 268 -24.24 -24.25 -0.59
CA VAL A 268 -23.53 -23.01 -0.94
C VAL A 268 -22.76 -23.17 -2.25
N THR A 269 -22.07 -24.31 -2.47
CA THR A 269 -21.38 -24.63 -3.73
C THR A 269 -22.35 -24.70 -4.91
N ASP A 270 -23.51 -25.34 -4.74
CA ASP A 270 -24.57 -25.42 -5.76
C ASP A 270 -25.06 -23.99 -6.12
N TYR A 271 -25.29 -23.13 -5.12
CA TYR A 271 -25.72 -21.74 -5.33
C TYR A 271 -24.67 -20.89 -6.04
N ALA A 272 -23.40 -20.99 -5.66
CA ALA A 272 -22.30 -20.27 -6.31
C ALA A 272 -22.21 -20.64 -7.80
N THR A 273 -22.29 -21.93 -8.12
CA THR A 273 -22.26 -22.43 -9.50
C THR A 273 -23.44 -21.89 -10.32
N GLU A 274 -24.64 -21.85 -9.76
CA GLU A 274 -25.82 -21.30 -10.44
C GLU A 274 -25.81 -19.78 -10.59
N LEU A 275 -25.03 -19.06 -9.76
CA LEU A 275 -24.89 -17.61 -9.83
C LEU A 275 -23.90 -17.19 -10.93
N ASP A 276 -22.78 -17.91 -11.07
CA ASP A 276 -21.78 -17.70 -12.13
C ASP A 276 -22.39 -17.86 -13.53
N ASP A 277 -23.27 -18.86 -13.71
CA ASP A 277 -24.02 -19.13 -14.95
C ASP A 277 -24.92 -17.95 -15.42
N VAL A 278 -25.17 -16.95 -14.57
CA VAL A 278 -26.07 -15.81 -14.83
C VAL A 278 -25.35 -14.45 -14.65
N TYR A 279 -24.02 -14.47 -14.53
CA TYR A 279 -23.24 -13.31 -14.10
C TYR A 279 -22.99 -12.27 -15.21
N GLU A 280 -23.95 -11.38 -15.40
CA GLU A 280 -23.79 -10.13 -16.16
C GLU A 280 -24.16 -8.93 -15.27
N LEU A 281 -23.17 -8.08 -14.99
CA LEU A 281 -23.38 -6.85 -14.21
C LEU A 281 -23.79 -5.67 -15.14
N PRO A 282 -24.97 -5.07 -14.97
CA PRO A 282 -25.32 -3.82 -15.64
C PRO A 282 -24.50 -2.65 -15.08
N GLN A 283 -24.34 -1.58 -15.86
CA GLN A 283 -23.71 -0.35 -15.38
C GLN A 283 -24.64 0.38 -14.40
N SER A 284 -24.08 0.83 -13.27
CA SER A 284 -24.81 1.63 -12.28
C SER A 284 -24.98 3.07 -12.77
N THR A 285 -26.23 3.54 -12.83
CA THR A 285 -26.60 4.90 -13.27
C THR A 285 -26.63 5.91 -12.12
N VAL A 286 -26.66 5.46 -10.86
CA VAL A 286 -26.83 6.32 -9.67
C VAL A 286 -25.77 6.07 -8.62
N ARG A 287 -25.04 7.12 -8.24
CA ARG A 287 -24.00 7.07 -7.20
C ARG A 287 -24.59 7.21 -5.79
N PHE A 288 -25.13 6.12 -5.25
CA PHE A 288 -25.55 6.05 -3.86
C PHE A 288 -24.36 6.20 -2.88
N GLY A 289 -24.54 6.98 -1.82
CA GLY A 289 -23.68 7.07 -0.65
C GLY A 289 -22.29 7.71 -0.86
N ARG A 290 -22.05 8.41 -1.97
CA ARG A 290 -20.71 8.93 -2.34
C ARG A 290 -20.75 10.18 -3.22
N LEU A 291 -19.66 10.95 -3.19
CA LEU A 291 -19.42 12.07 -4.12
C LEU A 291 -19.11 11.58 -5.54
N ALA A 292 -19.11 12.52 -6.49
CA ALA A 292 -18.70 12.29 -7.88
C ALA A 292 -17.21 11.90 -8.02
N ASP A 293 -16.36 12.31 -7.08
CA ASP A 293 -14.93 11.92 -6.99
C ASP A 293 -14.72 10.53 -6.33
N GLY A 294 -15.78 9.87 -5.88
CA GLY A 294 -15.74 8.57 -5.21
C GLY A 294 -15.70 8.64 -3.68
N THR A 295 -15.51 9.81 -3.06
CA THR A 295 -15.44 9.95 -1.59
C THR A 295 -16.72 9.44 -0.93
N LEU A 296 -16.59 8.51 0.02
CA LEU A 296 -17.72 7.85 0.69
C LEU A 296 -18.34 8.74 1.79
N PHE A 297 -19.65 8.66 1.96
CA PHE A 297 -20.37 9.29 3.08
C PHE A 297 -20.48 8.31 4.26
N PRO A 298 -19.90 8.62 5.44
CA PRO A 298 -20.10 7.82 6.66
C PRO A 298 -21.58 7.67 7.01
N ALA A 299 -21.98 6.58 7.66
CA ALA A 299 -23.39 6.35 7.99
C ALA A 299 -24.01 7.47 8.88
N PRO A 300 -23.29 8.05 9.87
CA PRO A 300 -23.79 9.20 10.63
C PRO A 300 -23.95 10.47 9.78
N LEU A 301 -23.15 10.66 8.73
CA LEU A 301 -23.30 11.80 7.81
C LEU A 301 -24.55 11.64 6.94
N ARG A 302 -24.81 10.42 6.43
CA ARG A 302 -26.05 10.08 5.72
C ARG A 302 -27.27 10.29 6.63
N ALA A 303 -27.21 9.86 7.89
CA ALA A 303 -28.26 10.09 8.87
C ALA A 303 -28.49 11.58 9.17
N ALA A 304 -27.42 12.37 9.33
CA ALA A 304 -27.51 13.82 9.50
C ALA A 304 -28.13 14.51 8.28
N TYR A 305 -27.86 14.03 7.05
CA TYR A 305 -28.50 14.53 5.84
C TYR A 305 -30.01 14.26 5.84
N ARG A 306 -30.44 13.02 6.11
CA ARG A 306 -31.87 12.66 6.23
C ARG A 306 -32.59 13.52 7.27
N ALA A 307 -31.99 13.72 8.45
CA ALA A 307 -32.53 14.61 9.48
C ALA A 307 -32.62 16.08 9.03
N ALA A 308 -31.62 16.58 8.31
CA ALA A 308 -31.61 17.96 7.79
C ALA A 308 -32.65 18.18 6.68
N ARG A 309 -32.97 17.15 5.88
CA ARG A 309 -34.04 17.19 4.85
C ARG A 309 -35.43 17.43 5.43
N ALA A 310 -35.67 17.09 6.70
CA ALA A 310 -36.93 17.36 7.40
C ALA A 310 -37.06 18.80 7.96
N THR A 311 -36.08 19.68 7.69
CA THR A 311 -36.07 21.06 8.19
C THR A 311 -36.59 22.08 7.16
N GLN A 312 -36.77 23.34 7.58
CA GLN A 312 -37.29 24.41 6.71
C GLN A 312 -36.30 24.89 5.62
N ASP A 313 -35.00 24.66 5.81
CA ASP A 313 -33.93 25.03 4.87
C ASP A 313 -33.02 23.81 4.64
N PRO A 314 -33.50 22.82 3.86
CA PRO A 314 -32.83 21.54 3.74
C PRO A 314 -31.60 21.64 2.82
N PRO A 315 -30.49 20.94 3.11
CA PRO A 315 -29.34 20.90 2.21
C PRO A 315 -29.73 20.29 0.86
N PRO A 316 -29.09 20.71 -0.25
CA PRO A 316 -29.30 20.12 -1.56
C PRO A 316 -28.59 18.75 -1.66
N ALA A 317 -29.15 17.88 -2.51
CA ALA A 317 -28.56 16.58 -2.82
C ALA A 317 -27.18 16.73 -3.47
N ALA A 318 -26.26 15.84 -3.09
CA ALA A 318 -24.89 15.83 -3.59
C ALA A 318 -24.83 15.60 -5.11
N GLY A 319 -25.79 14.87 -5.68
CA GLY A 319 -25.94 14.67 -7.12
C GLY A 319 -26.56 15.85 -7.88
N VAL A 320 -27.09 16.87 -7.19
CA VAL A 320 -27.78 18.02 -7.81
C VAL A 320 -26.98 19.31 -7.62
N GLU A 321 -26.56 19.63 -6.40
CA GLU A 321 -25.65 20.75 -6.12
C GLU A 321 -24.49 20.28 -5.21
N PRO A 322 -23.45 19.62 -5.76
CA PRO A 322 -22.33 19.09 -4.98
C PRO A 322 -21.67 20.14 -4.08
N ALA A 323 -21.52 21.36 -4.60
CA ALA A 323 -20.94 22.48 -3.85
C ALA A 323 -21.82 22.92 -2.66
N GLY A 324 -23.15 22.79 -2.76
CA GLY A 324 -24.09 23.09 -1.69
C GLY A 324 -24.05 22.03 -0.58
N PHE A 325 -24.05 20.76 -0.97
CA PHE A 325 -23.84 19.65 -0.06
C PHE A 325 -22.51 19.78 0.70
N LEU A 326 -21.40 20.06 0.00
CA LEU A 326 -20.08 20.24 0.62
C LEU A 326 -20.04 21.40 1.62
N ARG A 327 -20.72 22.53 1.35
CA ARG A 327 -20.83 23.64 2.32
C ARG A 327 -21.55 23.20 3.60
N TRP A 328 -22.55 22.34 3.49
CA TRP A 328 -23.29 21.79 4.64
C TRP A 328 -22.51 20.71 5.40
N ALA A 329 -21.82 19.79 4.70
CA ALA A 329 -21.10 18.66 5.27
C ALA A 329 -19.76 19.06 5.92
N CYS A 330 -19.08 20.09 5.40
CA CYS A 330 -17.85 20.63 5.99
C CYS A 330 -18.10 21.77 6.99
N ALA A 331 -19.36 22.08 7.33
CA ALA A 331 -19.68 23.07 8.36
C ALA A 331 -19.17 22.62 9.75
N PRO A 332 -18.76 23.55 10.62
CA PRO A 332 -18.39 23.23 12.00
C PRO A 332 -19.60 22.71 12.78
N GLU A 333 -19.38 21.73 13.64
CA GLU A 333 -20.46 21.16 14.44
C GLU A 333 -20.72 21.98 15.72
N PRO A 334 -21.98 22.41 15.99
CA PRO A 334 -22.28 23.23 17.16
C PRO A 334 -21.92 22.55 18.48
N GLY A 335 -21.04 23.20 19.26
CA GLY A 335 -20.68 22.76 20.61
C GLY A 335 -19.41 21.89 20.71
N ILE A 336 -18.79 21.53 19.59
CA ILE A 336 -17.50 20.82 19.57
C ILE A 336 -16.47 21.71 18.86
N ALA A 337 -15.47 22.17 19.61
CA ALA A 337 -14.42 23.02 19.05
C ALA A 337 -13.64 22.27 17.96
N ASP A 338 -13.32 22.97 16.87
CA ASP A 338 -12.55 22.47 15.72
C ASP A 338 -13.09 21.23 14.98
N ALA A 339 -14.28 20.71 15.33
CA ALA A 339 -14.91 19.60 14.62
C ALA A 339 -15.74 20.07 13.42
N THR A 340 -15.60 19.39 12.27
CA THR A 340 -16.59 19.46 11.17
C THR A 340 -17.58 18.31 11.29
N ARG A 341 -18.78 18.46 10.73
CA ARG A 341 -19.78 17.38 10.69
C ARG A 341 -19.25 16.09 10.08
N TRP A 342 -18.53 16.18 8.96
CA TRP A 342 -17.97 15.01 8.30
C TRP A 342 -16.88 14.33 9.14
N ALA A 343 -15.95 15.08 9.74
CA ALA A 343 -14.93 14.49 10.61
C ALA A 343 -15.58 13.82 11.83
N LEU A 344 -16.50 14.50 12.52
CA LEU A 344 -17.23 13.91 13.64
C LEU A 344 -18.01 12.64 13.22
N ALA A 345 -18.70 12.67 12.08
CA ALA A 345 -19.42 11.52 11.55
C ALA A 345 -18.51 10.35 11.21
N LEU A 346 -17.33 10.61 10.61
CA LEU A 346 -16.34 9.59 10.28
C LEU A 346 -15.77 8.93 11.55
N TRP A 347 -15.50 9.71 12.60
CA TRP A 347 -15.12 9.18 13.90
C TRP A 347 -16.24 8.37 14.56
N GLN A 348 -17.50 8.81 14.48
CA GLN A 348 -18.63 8.06 15.05
C GLN A 348 -18.84 6.70 14.38
N ASP A 349 -18.69 6.63 13.05
CA ASP A 349 -18.94 5.44 12.22
C ASP A 349 -17.97 4.29 12.51
N ASP A 350 -16.70 4.61 12.79
CA ASP A 350 -15.60 3.65 12.85
C ASP A 350 -15.19 3.32 14.30
N PRO A 351 -15.41 2.07 14.78
CA PRO A 351 -15.00 1.66 16.12
C PRO A 351 -13.49 1.76 16.37
N GLU A 352 -12.65 1.46 15.37
CA GLU A 352 -11.19 1.52 15.50
C GLU A 352 -10.71 2.96 15.65
N LEU A 353 -11.34 3.92 14.95
CA LEU A 353 -11.05 5.34 15.17
C LEU A 353 -11.49 5.82 16.56
N ARG A 354 -12.55 5.27 17.12
CA ARG A 354 -12.99 5.59 18.50
C ARG A 354 -12.07 4.98 19.56
N GLU A 355 -11.46 3.83 19.29
CA GLU A 355 -10.44 3.24 20.16
C GLU A 355 -9.08 3.94 20.02
N ARG A 356 -8.68 4.26 18.79
CA ARG A 356 -7.41 4.94 18.47
C ARG A 356 -7.38 6.41 18.88
N PHE A 357 -8.53 7.09 18.85
CA PHE A 357 -8.67 8.50 19.20
C PHE A 357 -9.94 8.73 20.06
N PRO A 358 -9.97 8.34 21.35
CA PRO A 358 -11.15 8.48 22.19
C PRO A 358 -11.67 9.92 22.38
N GLU A 359 -10.78 10.92 22.33
CA GLU A 359 -11.12 12.35 22.37
C GLU A 359 -10.58 13.10 21.12
N PRO A 360 -11.18 12.87 19.93
CA PRO A 360 -10.66 13.33 18.63
C PRO A 360 -10.65 14.85 18.44
N PHE A 361 -11.34 15.57 19.33
CA PHE A 361 -11.39 17.05 19.39
C PHE A 361 -10.98 17.56 20.79
N GLY A 362 -10.38 16.68 21.61
CA GLY A 362 -9.85 16.94 22.95
C GLY A 362 -8.36 16.58 23.01
N VAL A 363 -7.97 15.63 23.86
CA VAL A 363 -6.56 15.24 23.99
C VAL A 363 -5.93 14.64 22.72
N ASP A 364 -6.72 14.00 21.86
CA ASP A 364 -6.24 13.34 20.64
C ASP A 364 -6.31 14.23 19.38
N ALA A 365 -6.74 15.48 19.53
CA ALA A 365 -7.04 16.39 18.41
C ALA A 365 -5.86 16.66 17.46
N ALA A 366 -4.61 16.46 17.91
CA ALA A 366 -3.45 16.47 17.03
C ALA A 366 -3.44 15.24 16.11
N GLY A 367 -3.40 14.03 16.70
CA GLY A 367 -3.25 12.77 15.97
C GLY A 367 -4.45 12.43 15.09
N TYR A 368 -5.67 12.71 15.58
CA TYR A 368 -6.88 12.50 14.77
C TYR A 368 -6.90 13.40 13.53
N ARG A 369 -6.52 14.68 13.69
CA ARG A 369 -6.41 15.63 12.57
C ARG A 369 -5.34 15.23 11.58
N ASP A 370 -4.16 14.82 12.03
CA ASP A 370 -3.08 14.44 11.12
C ASP A 370 -3.52 13.23 10.29
N TRP A 371 -4.10 12.20 10.92
CA TRP A 371 -4.74 11.07 10.23
C TRP A 371 -5.88 11.49 9.28
N CYS A 372 -6.70 12.48 9.67
CA CYS A 372 -7.71 13.06 8.77
C CYS A 372 -7.10 13.79 7.57
N ALA A 373 -5.93 14.41 7.72
CA ALA A 373 -5.26 15.17 6.66
C ALA A 373 -4.47 14.27 5.69
N THR A 374 -4.01 13.10 6.16
CA THR A 374 -3.30 12.10 5.36
C THR A 374 -4.22 10.97 4.95
N ASP A 375 -4.39 9.98 5.81
CA ASP A 375 -4.95 8.66 5.52
C ASP A 375 -6.42 8.75 5.11
N ALA A 376 -7.23 9.56 5.81
CA ALA A 376 -8.66 9.66 5.53
C ALA A 376 -8.96 10.31 4.17
N VAL A 377 -8.14 11.28 3.75
CA VAL A 377 -8.25 11.94 2.45
C VAL A 377 -7.72 11.03 1.34
N LEU A 378 -6.56 10.41 1.52
CA LEU A 378 -5.97 9.48 0.55
C LEU A 378 -6.85 8.24 0.30
N ALA A 379 -7.51 7.72 1.34
CA ALA A 379 -8.41 6.58 1.24
C ALA A 379 -9.85 6.94 0.81
N GLY A 380 -10.14 8.20 0.43
CA GLY A 380 -11.48 8.62 0.02
C GLY A 380 -12.55 8.53 1.12
N ARG A 381 -12.14 8.54 2.40
CA ARG A 381 -13.03 8.48 3.58
C ARG A 381 -13.48 9.87 4.07
N LEU A 382 -12.70 10.90 3.75
CA LEU A 382 -12.93 12.30 4.15
C LEU A 382 -12.57 13.25 3.01
N HIS A 383 -13.44 14.20 2.70
CA HIS A 383 -13.11 15.26 1.76
C HIS A 383 -12.15 16.30 2.42
N GLN A 384 -11.09 16.72 1.72
CA GLN A 384 -9.98 17.55 2.24
C GLN A 384 -10.41 18.80 3.04
N ARG A 385 -11.57 19.39 2.71
CA ARG A 385 -12.11 20.60 3.38
C ARG A 385 -12.65 20.38 4.81
N ALA A 386 -12.48 19.19 5.41
CA ALA A 386 -13.15 18.79 6.65
C ALA A 386 -12.26 18.64 7.93
N VAL A 387 -11.02 19.15 7.95
CA VAL A 387 -9.95 18.77 8.93
C VAL A 387 -9.82 19.70 10.21
N PRO A 388 -9.48 19.22 11.46
CA PRO A 388 -9.54 19.94 12.79
C PRO A 388 -8.36 20.84 13.37
N GLY A 389 -8.28 21.11 14.72
CA GLY A 389 -7.43 22.10 15.52
C GLY A 389 -6.76 21.62 16.88
N GLN A 390 -5.84 22.36 17.58
CA GLN A 390 -4.80 21.78 18.54
C GLN A 390 -4.21 22.67 19.71
N HIS A 391 -3.77 22.11 20.89
CA HIS A 391 -2.91 22.70 22.00
C HIS A 391 -2.26 21.61 22.99
N SER A 392 -1.27 21.88 23.90
CA SER A 392 -0.64 20.87 24.86
C SER A 392 0.16 21.38 26.15
N VAL A 393 0.64 20.48 27.08
CA VAL A 393 1.15 20.72 28.50
C VAL A 393 2.65 20.23 28.80
N ASP A 394 3.26 20.49 29.99
CA ASP A 394 4.73 20.40 30.32
C ASP A 394 5.17 19.67 31.65
N VAL A 395 6.43 19.16 31.78
CA VAL A 395 7.01 18.36 32.93
C VAL A 395 8.56 18.49 33.13
N THR A 396 9.03 18.54 34.40
CA THR A 396 10.45 18.72 34.86
C THR A 396 11.48 17.67 34.38
N LEU A 397 12.74 18.09 34.15
CA LEU A 397 13.85 17.31 33.52
C LEU A 397 15.12 17.18 34.41
N ILE A 398 15.75 16.00 34.41
CA ILE A 398 17.10 15.74 34.94
C ILE A 398 18.10 15.56 33.76
N ASP A 399 19.01 16.51 33.57
CA ASP A 399 19.98 16.49 32.46
C ASP A 399 21.26 15.69 32.82
N GLN A 400 21.15 14.36 32.81
CA GLN A 400 22.29 13.45 32.89
C GLN A 400 22.05 12.20 32.03
N ILE A 401 23.08 11.40 31.81
CA ILE A 401 22.94 10.13 31.10
C ILE A 401 22.23 9.11 32.01
N GLY A 402 21.10 8.62 31.56
CA GLY A 402 20.15 7.78 32.29
C GLY A 402 18.96 7.48 31.40
N VAL A 403 18.12 6.53 31.81
CA VAL A 403 17.01 6.03 31.00
C VAL A 403 15.74 5.88 31.81
N SER A 404 14.65 6.45 31.32
CA SER A 404 13.32 6.28 31.90
C SER A 404 12.57 5.16 31.19
N VAL A 405 12.18 4.09 31.88
CA VAL A 405 11.41 2.97 31.30
C VAL A 405 9.95 3.10 31.73
N VAL A 406 9.12 3.66 30.85
CA VAL A 406 7.73 4.00 31.13
C VAL A 406 6.79 2.95 30.54
N GLY A 407 5.93 2.38 31.38
CA GLY A 407 4.97 1.34 31.02
C GLY A 407 4.93 0.17 32.02
N SER A 408 4.01 -0.76 31.81
CA SER A 408 3.75 -1.91 32.68
C SER A 408 3.50 -3.19 31.88
N GLY A 409 3.78 -4.36 32.46
CA GLY A 409 3.53 -5.68 31.88
C GLY A 409 4.79 -6.34 31.30
N PRO A 410 4.66 -7.56 30.73
CA PRO A 410 5.80 -8.43 30.43
C PRO A 410 6.84 -7.86 29.46
N LEU A 411 6.45 -6.96 28.56
CA LEU A 411 7.40 -6.23 27.72
C LEU A 411 8.20 -5.20 28.54
N ALA A 412 7.53 -4.42 29.39
CA ALA A 412 8.18 -3.45 30.27
C ALA A 412 9.15 -4.14 31.25
N ASP A 413 8.79 -5.30 31.79
CA ASP A 413 9.65 -6.06 32.71
C ASP A 413 10.91 -6.60 32.00
N ARG A 414 10.78 -7.11 30.77
CA ARG A 414 11.93 -7.48 29.92
C ARG A 414 12.84 -6.29 29.61
N VAL A 415 12.26 -5.11 29.32
CA VAL A 415 13.02 -3.87 29.07
C VAL A 415 13.73 -3.38 30.34
N ARG A 416 13.09 -3.45 31.51
CA ARG A 416 13.74 -3.12 32.80
C ARG A 416 14.91 -4.05 33.08
N LEU A 417 14.75 -5.36 32.89
CA LEU A 417 15.85 -6.33 33.09
C LEU A 417 17.04 -6.05 32.16
N ALA A 418 16.79 -5.67 30.89
CA ALA A 418 17.84 -5.24 29.98
C ALA A 418 18.46 -3.88 30.38
N ALA A 419 17.66 -2.92 30.85
CA ALA A 419 18.13 -1.62 31.32
C ALA A 419 18.97 -1.73 32.61
N GLU A 420 18.61 -2.60 33.54
CA GLU A 420 19.42 -2.94 34.73
C GLU A 420 20.76 -3.57 34.32
N ALA A 421 20.74 -4.55 33.42
CA ALA A 421 21.95 -5.19 32.87
C ALA A 421 22.84 -4.22 32.06
N SER A 422 22.33 -3.07 31.63
CA SER A 422 23.10 -2.02 30.95
C SER A 422 24.05 -1.25 31.88
N GLY A 423 23.74 -1.23 33.19
CA GLY A 423 24.46 -0.45 34.21
C GLY A 423 24.24 1.07 34.15
N LEU A 424 23.18 1.54 33.46
CA LEU A 424 22.77 2.95 33.45
C LEU A 424 21.85 3.28 34.64
N PRO A 425 21.79 4.55 35.09
CA PRO A 425 20.73 5.00 36.01
C PRO A 425 19.35 4.84 35.37
N ILE A 426 18.45 4.13 36.05
CA ILE A 426 17.08 3.88 35.59
C ILE A 426 16.05 4.67 36.42
N SER A 427 14.88 4.94 35.82
CA SER A 427 13.68 5.44 36.50
C SER A 427 12.43 4.95 35.77
N ASP A 428 11.30 4.88 36.48
CA ASP A 428 9.95 4.61 35.98
C ASP A 428 9.15 5.88 35.62
N GLU A 429 9.62 7.07 36.04
CA GLU A 429 9.09 8.37 35.65
C GLU A 429 9.91 8.98 34.47
N PRO A 430 9.33 9.85 33.60
CA PRO A 430 10.02 10.47 32.44
C PRO A 430 10.99 11.61 32.82
N VAL A 431 11.75 11.42 33.91
CA VAL A 431 12.70 12.39 34.46
C VAL A 431 13.99 12.48 33.67
N TYR A 432 14.45 11.39 33.03
CA TYR A 432 15.69 11.36 32.25
C TYR A 432 15.47 11.78 30.78
N PRO A 433 16.54 12.21 30.07
CA PRO A 433 16.41 12.77 28.72
C PRO A 433 15.98 11.75 27.67
N VAL A 434 16.31 10.47 27.86
CA VAL A 434 15.93 9.35 27.00
C VAL A 434 14.84 8.53 27.70
N VAL A 435 13.71 8.32 27.03
CA VAL A 435 12.55 7.60 27.56
C VAL A 435 12.25 6.39 26.67
N LEU A 436 12.28 5.18 27.23
CA LEU A 436 11.81 3.95 26.58
C LEU A 436 10.33 3.74 26.95
N ALA A 437 9.44 3.88 25.97
CA ALA A 437 7.99 3.84 26.16
C ALA A 437 7.42 2.48 25.70
N CYS A 438 7.06 1.64 26.67
CA CYS A 438 6.52 0.29 26.46
C CYS A 438 4.97 0.25 26.45
N GLY A 439 4.30 1.39 26.45
CA GLY A 439 2.83 1.52 26.50
C GLY A 439 2.30 2.80 25.82
N GLY A 440 1.05 3.17 26.12
CA GLY A 440 0.37 4.35 25.58
C GLY A 440 0.88 5.69 26.14
N PRO A 441 0.62 6.83 25.45
CA PRO A 441 1.37 8.08 25.57
C PRO A 441 1.07 8.99 26.78
N GLY A 442 0.31 8.52 27.78
CA GLY A 442 -0.16 9.36 28.89
C GLY A 442 0.95 10.12 29.62
N GLY A 443 1.06 11.44 29.38
CA GLY A 443 1.96 12.33 30.11
C GLY A 443 3.41 12.45 29.61
N LEU A 444 3.75 11.98 28.40
CA LEU A 444 5.13 12.07 27.90
C LEU A 444 5.55 13.53 27.52
N PRO A 445 6.67 14.07 28.05
CA PRO A 445 7.02 15.49 27.85
C PRO A 445 7.70 15.77 26.50
N ARG A 446 7.33 16.85 25.82
CA ARG A 446 7.92 17.24 24.50
C ARG A 446 9.44 17.49 24.52
N GLN A 447 10.05 17.71 25.69
CA GLN A 447 11.49 17.99 25.85
C GLN A 447 12.36 16.72 26.07
N ARG A 448 11.94 15.56 25.55
CA ARG A 448 12.64 14.26 25.68
C ARG A 448 12.96 13.67 24.31
N HIS A 449 13.88 12.71 24.30
CA HIS A 449 14.08 11.75 23.22
C HIS A 449 13.28 10.50 23.53
N ILE A 450 12.17 10.34 22.82
CA ILE A 450 11.17 9.31 23.08
C ILE A 450 11.42 8.14 22.15
N ILE A 451 11.62 6.96 22.73
CA ILE A 451 11.88 5.72 22.02
C ILE A 451 10.72 4.77 22.29
N ALA A 452 9.93 4.44 21.29
CA ALA A 452 8.85 3.46 21.44
C ALA A 452 9.43 2.04 21.38
N ILE A 453 9.19 1.22 22.41
CA ILE A 453 9.55 -0.20 22.40
C ILE A 453 8.34 -1.03 22.00
N ARG A 454 8.45 -1.87 20.98
CA ARG A 454 7.37 -2.77 20.53
C ARG A 454 7.90 -4.18 20.29
N ASP A 455 7.05 -5.18 20.50
CA ASP A 455 7.32 -6.52 19.96
C ASP A 455 7.05 -6.55 18.43
N ASP A 456 6.12 -5.74 17.91
CA ASP A 456 5.65 -5.70 16.52
C ASP A 456 5.93 -4.37 15.78
N LEU A 457 5.77 -4.35 14.45
CA LEU A 457 6.00 -3.17 13.59
C LEU A 457 4.80 -2.20 13.55
N ALA A 458 3.89 -2.26 14.54
CA ALA A 458 2.69 -1.42 14.58
C ALA A 458 3.03 0.09 14.53
N PRO A 459 2.22 0.94 13.85
CA PRO A 459 2.39 2.39 13.85
C PRO A 459 2.41 2.97 15.27
N ILE A 460 3.25 3.97 15.52
CA ILE A 460 3.35 4.55 16.87
C ILE A 460 2.27 5.64 17.02
N PRO A 461 1.32 5.54 17.97
CA PRO A 461 0.20 6.47 18.08
C PRO A 461 0.56 7.82 18.73
N PHE A 462 1.84 8.16 18.82
CA PHE A 462 2.36 9.38 19.44
C PHE A 462 3.73 9.75 18.90
N ARG A 463 4.21 10.97 19.20
CA ARG A 463 5.58 11.38 18.84
C ARG A 463 6.61 10.48 19.53
N ALA A 464 7.27 9.64 18.74
CA ALA A 464 8.56 9.04 19.07
C ALA A 464 9.63 9.56 18.11
N ASP A 465 10.85 9.73 18.62
CA ASP A 465 12.03 10.13 17.85
C ASP A 465 12.74 8.88 17.28
N GLU A 466 12.58 7.70 17.92
CA GLU A 466 13.04 6.38 17.45
C GLU A 466 12.03 5.26 17.81
N ARG A 467 12.10 4.14 17.10
CA ARG A 467 11.42 2.88 17.42
C ARG A 467 12.45 1.77 17.67
N TRP A 468 12.31 1.04 18.77
CA TRP A 468 13.04 -0.22 18.94
C TRP A 468 12.10 -1.42 18.91
N LEU A 469 12.47 -2.42 18.12
CA LEU A 469 11.76 -3.70 18.00
C LEU A 469 12.52 -4.80 18.74
N VAL A 470 11.80 -5.70 19.39
CA VAL A 470 12.39 -6.90 20.02
C VAL A 470 12.92 -7.87 18.96
N TRP A 471 12.22 -7.97 17.82
CA TRP A 471 12.51 -8.89 16.73
C TRP A 471 12.98 -8.14 15.47
N PRO A 472 13.82 -8.76 14.62
CA PRO A 472 14.20 -8.17 13.34
C PRO A 472 13.01 -8.09 12.37
N THR A 473 13.08 -7.13 11.45
CA THR A 473 12.17 -6.99 10.31
C THR A 473 12.92 -6.26 9.19
N VAL A 474 12.56 -6.54 7.94
CA VAL A 474 13.19 -5.96 6.74
C VAL A 474 12.37 -4.77 6.20
N ALA A 475 11.07 -4.75 6.45
CA ALA A 475 10.17 -3.67 6.05
C ALA A 475 10.57 -2.30 6.64
N PRO A 476 10.57 -1.21 5.83
CA PRO A 476 10.73 0.14 6.34
C PRO A 476 9.57 0.53 7.25
N ALA A 477 9.84 1.36 8.26
CA ALA A 477 8.81 1.80 9.19
C ALA A 477 7.67 2.54 8.44
N PRO A 478 6.39 2.14 8.63
CA PRO A 478 5.27 2.70 7.87
C PRO A 478 5.03 4.21 8.14
N ASP A 479 5.60 4.74 9.21
CA ASP A 479 5.54 6.14 9.64
C ASP A 479 6.89 6.89 9.48
N GLY A 480 7.88 6.28 8.82
CA GLY A 480 9.21 6.88 8.60
C GLY A 480 10.06 7.07 9.86
N ILE A 481 9.64 6.53 11.00
CA ILE A 481 10.38 6.61 12.27
C ILE A 481 11.59 5.67 12.23
N ALA A 482 12.77 6.17 12.63
CA ALA A 482 14.01 5.41 12.66
C ALA A 482 13.85 4.15 13.52
N THR A 483 13.88 2.98 12.86
CA THR A 483 13.53 1.68 13.47
C THR A 483 14.75 0.79 13.63
N HIS A 484 14.84 0.14 14.80
CA HIS A 484 16.07 -0.49 15.26
C HIS A 484 15.79 -1.79 16.03
N THR A 485 16.50 -2.88 15.73
CA THR A 485 16.34 -4.13 16.49
C THR A 485 17.17 -4.10 17.78
N VAL A 486 16.53 -4.36 18.93
CA VAL A 486 17.18 -4.51 20.24
C VAL A 486 16.61 -5.76 20.91
N PRO A 487 17.34 -6.90 20.88
CA PRO A 487 16.85 -8.15 21.44
C PRO A 487 16.68 -8.03 22.96
N LEU A 488 15.57 -8.59 23.48
CA LEU A 488 15.25 -8.63 24.89
C LEU A 488 15.34 -10.08 25.43
N PRO A 489 15.66 -10.27 26.72
CA PRO A 489 15.78 -11.60 27.29
C PRO A 489 14.45 -12.36 27.37
N LEU A 490 14.52 -13.68 27.20
CA LEU A 490 13.40 -14.61 27.37
C LEU A 490 13.63 -15.53 28.58
N PRO A 491 12.57 -16.07 29.21
CA PRO A 491 12.68 -17.18 30.17
C PRO A 491 13.16 -18.46 29.47
N ASP A 492 14.08 -19.20 30.09
CA ASP A 492 14.49 -20.52 29.61
C ASP A 492 13.60 -21.63 30.21
N PRO A 493 12.79 -22.36 29.41
CA PRO A 493 12.00 -23.50 29.88
C PRO A 493 12.81 -24.80 30.04
N GLY A 494 14.07 -24.83 29.60
CA GLY A 494 14.88 -26.06 29.48
C GLY A 494 14.65 -26.81 28.16
N ALA A 495 15.59 -27.69 27.81
CA ALA A 495 15.42 -28.63 26.70
C ALA A 495 14.38 -29.70 27.05
N ARG A 496 13.61 -30.17 26.06
CA ARG A 496 12.69 -31.30 26.26
C ARG A 496 13.47 -32.60 26.50
N ASP A 497 12.93 -33.48 27.34
CA ASP A 497 13.40 -34.86 27.49
C ASP A 497 12.39 -35.85 26.88
N GLU A 498 12.79 -37.11 26.73
CA GLU A 498 11.95 -38.12 26.08
C GLU A 498 10.67 -38.40 26.89
N VAL A 499 10.70 -38.27 28.21
CA VAL A 499 9.52 -38.46 29.07
C VAL A 499 8.49 -37.34 28.85
N ALA A 500 8.93 -36.09 28.72
CA ALA A 500 8.07 -34.96 28.36
C ALA A 500 7.48 -35.14 26.95
N ARG A 501 8.28 -35.67 26.00
CA ARG A 501 7.85 -35.96 24.62
C ARG A 501 6.79 -37.06 24.58
N GLU A 502 7.04 -38.22 25.19
CA GLU A 502 6.07 -39.32 25.32
C GLU A 502 4.76 -38.84 25.98
N HIS A 503 4.86 -38.09 27.07
CA HIS A 503 3.70 -37.53 27.77
C HIS A 503 2.90 -36.55 26.89
N ALA A 504 3.59 -35.72 26.10
CA ALA A 504 2.96 -34.80 25.17
C ALA A 504 2.24 -35.54 24.02
N ARG A 505 2.86 -36.58 23.44
CA ARG A 505 2.26 -37.41 22.38
C ARG A 505 1.03 -38.15 22.88
N HIS A 506 1.12 -38.80 24.06
CA HIS A 506 -0.03 -39.45 24.70
C HIS A 506 -1.18 -38.47 24.99
N ARG A 507 -0.88 -37.26 25.50
CA ARG A 507 -1.89 -36.21 25.74
C ARG A 507 -2.59 -35.74 24.46
N LEU A 508 -1.90 -35.75 23.33
CA LEU A 508 -2.45 -35.35 22.03
C LEU A 508 -3.13 -36.50 21.28
N GLY A 509 -2.98 -37.75 21.73
CA GLY A 509 -3.46 -38.95 21.02
C GLY A 509 -2.63 -39.28 19.78
N LEU A 510 -1.34 -38.95 19.80
CA LEU A 510 -0.36 -39.27 18.75
C LEU A 510 0.39 -40.55 19.12
N GLY A 511 0.59 -41.44 18.16
CA GLY A 511 1.39 -42.66 18.29
C GLY A 511 2.87 -42.43 17.99
N ASP A 512 3.50 -43.34 17.25
CA ASP A 512 4.92 -43.30 16.87
C ASP A 512 5.17 -42.58 15.51
N GLU A 513 4.13 -42.03 14.87
CA GLU A 513 4.21 -41.26 13.62
C GLU A 513 5.21 -40.08 13.63
N SER A 514 5.79 -39.73 12.49
CA SER A 514 6.58 -38.50 12.37
C SER A 514 5.66 -37.27 12.30
N VAL A 515 5.81 -36.36 13.27
CA VAL A 515 4.94 -35.19 13.46
C VAL A 515 5.64 -33.92 13.00
N PHE A 516 5.08 -33.25 11.99
CA PHE A 516 5.46 -31.91 11.57
C PHE A 516 4.51 -30.88 12.18
N VAL A 517 5.04 -29.73 12.62
CA VAL A 517 4.27 -28.66 13.26
C VAL A 517 4.57 -27.32 12.59
N ALA A 518 3.53 -26.53 12.32
CA ALA A 518 3.66 -25.18 11.75
C ALA A 518 2.52 -24.28 12.24
N PHE A 519 2.65 -22.96 12.07
CA PHE A 519 1.49 -22.06 12.16
C PHE A 519 0.61 -22.16 10.91
N ALA A 520 -0.68 -21.88 11.10
CA ALA A 520 -1.69 -21.87 10.04
C ALA A 520 -1.53 -20.72 9.02
N ASP A 521 -0.64 -19.76 9.27
CA ASP A 521 -0.52 -18.49 8.53
C ASP A 521 -0.16 -18.67 7.04
N ARG A 522 0.59 -19.74 6.70
CA ARG A 522 0.85 -20.22 5.33
C ARG A 522 0.31 -21.64 5.11
N GLY A 523 -0.88 -21.90 5.66
CA GLY A 523 -1.45 -23.24 5.76
C GLY A 523 -1.70 -23.95 4.41
N ASP A 524 -2.07 -23.22 3.35
CA ASP A 524 -2.36 -23.83 2.04
C ASP A 524 -1.10 -24.38 1.36
N ASP A 525 -0.01 -23.61 1.34
CA ASP A 525 1.29 -24.03 0.82
C ASP A 525 1.80 -25.28 1.55
N LEU A 526 1.61 -25.31 2.88
CA LEU A 526 1.96 -26.44 3.73
C LEU A 526 1.08 -27.68 3.45
N LEU A 527 -0.22 -27.51 3.19
CA LEU A 527 -1.11 -28.59 2.76
C LEU A 527 -0.65 -29.17 1.42
N ALA A 528 -0.37 -28.32 0.44
CA ALA A 528 0.09 -28.72 -0.89
C ALA A 528 1.44 -29.47 -0.82
N ALA A 529 2.42 -28.91 -0.11
CA ALA A 529 3.73 -29.52 0.08
C ALA A 529 3.65 -30.86 0.85
N PHE A 530 2.81 -30.95 1.88
CA PHE A 530 2.64 -32.20 2.64
C PHE A 530 1.99 -33.31 1.81
N ALA A 531 0.95 -32.99 1.03
CA ALA A 531 0.33 -33.92 0.09
C ALA A 531 1.32 -34.40 -0.99
N ALA A 532 2.14 -33.50 -1.53
CA ALA A 532 3.17 -33.82 -2.53
C ALA A 532 4.37 -34.61 -1.95
N ALA A 533 4.74 -34.37 -0.69
CA ALA A 533 5.78 -35.13 0.00
C ALA A 533 5.34 -36.58 0.22
N PHE A 534 4.10 -36.76 0.66
CA PHE A 534 3.57 -38.01 1.21
C PHE A 534 2.24 -38.41 0.55
N PRO A 535 2.20 -38.84 -0.72
CA PRO A 535 0.94 -39.19 -1.40
C PRO A 535 0.25 -40.48 -0.92
N GLY A 536 0.90 -41.28 -0.05
CA GLY A 536 0.35 -42.53 0.46
C GLY A 536 1.05 -43.07 1.72
N ARG A 537 1.63 -42.17 2.54
CA ARG A 537 2.31 -42.51 3.79
C ARG A 537 1.39 -42.15 4.97
N GLU A 538 1.05 -43.13 5.81
CA GLU A 538 0.05 -42.97 6.89
C GLU A 538 0.67 -42.74 8.28
N ASP A 539 1.97 -43.00 8.44
CA ASP A 539 2.78 -42.79 9.65
C ASP A 539 3.37 -41.37 9.74
N VAL A 540 2.75 -40.41 9.06
CA VAL A 540 3.09 -38.98 9.14
C VAL A 540 1.88 -38.14 9.52
N ARG A 541 2.10 -37.03 10.24
CA ARG A 541 1.07 -36.05 10.61
C ARG A 541 1.58 -34.63 10.41
N LEU A 542 0.69 -33.76 9.94
CA LEU A 542 0.88 -32.31 9.94
C LEU A 542 -0.06 -31.69 10.97
N VAL A 543 0.49 -30.97 11.94
CA VAL A 543 -0.30 -30.25 12.96
C VAL A 543 -0.16 -28.75 12.74
N LEU A 544 -1.26 -28.11 12.35
CA LEU A 544 -1.31 -26.66 12.12
C LEU A 544 -1.83 -25.97 13.38
N LEU A 545 -1.00 -25.12 13.97
CA LEU A 545 -1.34 -24.29 15.12
C LEU A 545 -2.12 -23.06 14.65
N LEU A 546 -3.30 -22.86 15.22
CA LEU A 546 -4.21 -21.77 14.87
C LEU A 546 -4.63 -21.04 16.15
N PRO A 547 -4.15 -19.82 16.42
CA PRO A 547 -4.49 -19.08 17.65
C PRO A 547 -6.00 -19.07 17.95
N THR A 548 -6.39 -19.16 19.23
CA THR A 548 -7.80 -19.29 19.63
C THR A 548 -8.62 -18.08 19.17
N ALA A 549 -8.03 -16.88 19.15
CA ALA A 549 -8.63 -15.67 18.60
C ALA A 549 -8.97 -15.81 17.10
N LEU A 550 -8.10 -16.48 16.32
CA LEU A 550 -8.29 -16.73 14.89
C LEU A 550 -9.10 -17.99 14.60
N ALA A 551 -9.52 -18.76 15.63
CA ALA A 551 -10.13 -20.08 15.44
C ALA A 551 -11.42 -20.05 14.62
N ARG A 552 -12.26 -19.02 14.78
CA ARG A 552 -13.45 -18.80 13.94
C ARG A 552 -13.27 -17.52 13.11
N SER A 553 -12.16 -17.45 12.38
CA SER A 553 -11.92 -16.45 11.33
C SER A 553 -12.19 -17.03 9.94
N GLU A 554 -12.32 -16.15 8.94
CA GLU A 554 -12.39 -16.51 7.52
C GLU A 554 -11.25 -17.44 7.08
N GLY A 555 -10.00 -17.06 7.35
CA GLY A 555 -8.81 -17.82 6.94
C GLY A 555 -8.74 -19.21 7.58
N ALA A 556 -9.15 -19.32 8.85
CA ALA A 556 -9.27 -20.60 9.55
C ALA A 556 -10.32 -21.53 8.93
N GLU A 557 -11.45 -20.99 8.49
CA GLU A 557 -12.53 -21.80 7.91
C GLU A 557 -12.17 -22.30 6.50
N ARG A 558 -11.56 -21.44 5.68
CA ARG A 558 -10.95 -21.83 4.41
C ARG A 558 -9.96 -22.98 4.61
N LEU A 559 -9.06 -22.85 5.58
CA LEU A 559 -8.08 -23.88 5.90
C LEU A 559 -8.71 -25.18 6.43
N ARG A 560 -9.80 -25.12 7.21
CA ARG A 560 -10.54 -26.32 7.64
C ARG A 560 -11.12 -27.10 6.47
N LEU A 561 -11.76 -26.42 5.52
CA LEU A 561 -12.35 -27.07 4.35
C LEU A 561 -11.27 -27.70 3.46
N SER A 562 -10.14 -27.02 3.27
CA SER A 562 -8.98 -27.58 2.56
C SER A 562 -8.37 -28.79 3.29
N ALA A 563 -8.16 -28.69 4.60
CA ALA A 563 -7.57 -29.77 5.40
C ALA A 563 -8.50 -30.98 5.59
N ALA A 564 -9.82 -30.80 5.52
CA ALA A 564 -10.80 -31.89 5.67
C ALA A 564 -10.67 -32.99 4.59
N ALA A 565 -9.95 -32.72 3.49
CA ALA A 565 -9.63 -33.72 2.47
C ALA A 565 -8.55 -34.74 2.90
N ASP A 566 -7.74 -34.45 3.93
CA ASP A 566 -6.64 -35.30 4.37
C ASP A 566 -6.70 -35.56 5.89
N SER A 567 -7.00 -36.79 6.28
CA SER A 567 -7.13 -37.23 7.69
C SER A 567 -5.83 -37.16 8.50
N ARG A 568 -4.69 -36.94 7.85
CA ARG A 568 -3.37 -36.85 8.47
C ARG A 568 -3.02 -35.42 8.90
N VAL A 569 -3.82 -34.43 8.46
CA VAL A 569 -3.68 -33.03 8.86
C VAL A 569 -4.63 -32.72 10.02
N ARG A 570 -4.12 -32.02 11.04
CA ARG A 570 -4.89 -31.64 12.22
C ARG A 570 -4.68 -30.17 12.54
N LEU A 571 -5.75 -29.38 12.50
CA LEU A 571 -5.76 -28.02 13.04
C LEU A 571 -5.95 -28.10 14.56
N VAL A 572 -5.12 -27.36 15.30
CA VAL A 572 -5.19 -27.27 16.77
C VAL A 572 -5.36 -25.80 17.15
N SER A 573 -6.47 -25.49 17.84
CA SER A 573 -6.81 -24.13 18.24
C SER A 573 -6.93 -23.88 19.75
N ASP A 574 -6.61 -24.89 20.56
CA ASP A 574 -6.45 -24.74 22.01
C ASP A 574 -4.99 -24.38 22.31
N GLU A 575 -4.73 -23.10 22.55
CA GLU A 575 -3.39 -22.57 22.85
C GLU A 575 -2.74 -23.23 24.07
N SER A 576 -3.52 -23.76 25.03
CA SER A 576 -2.97 -24.49 26.18
C SER A 576 -2.24 -25.79 25.77
N THR A 577 -2.51 -26.28 24.56
CA THR A 577 -1.87 -27.46 23.98
C THR A 577 -0.68 -27.12 23.07
N PHE A 578 -0.42 -25.86 22.69
CA PHE A 578 0.65 -25.53 21.74
C PHE A 578 2.03 -25.95 22.26
N THR A 579 2.28 -25.73 23.55
CA THR A 579 3.44 -26.22 24.29
C THR A 579 3.58 -27.76 24.19
N ALA A 580 2.48 -28.50 24.23
CA ALA A 580 2.46 -29.95 24.05
C ALA A 580 2.74 -30.36 22.60
N VAL A 581 2.19 -29.63 21.62
CA VAL A 581 2.40 -29.91 20.20
C VAL A 581 3.87 -29.69 19.83
N ALA A 582 4.49 -28.62 20.34
CA ALA A 582 5.93 -28.39 20.20
C ALA A 582 6.78 -29.50 20.85
N ASP A 583 6.42 -29.99 22.04
CA ASP A 583 7.12 -31.11 22.67
C ASP A 583 7.02 -32.39 21.84
N ALA A 584 5.84 -32.68 21.28
CA ALA A 584 5.57 -33.88 20.48
C ALA A 584 6.24 -33.87 19.09
N ALA A 585 6.51 -32.68 18.54
CA ALA A 585 7.02 -32.47 17.19
C ALA A 585 8.34 -33.20 16.90
N ASN A 586 8.44 -33.85 15.75
CA ASN A 586 9.73 -34.26 15.19
C ASN A 586 10.42 -33.03 14.57
N TRP A 587 9.67 -32.23 13.83
CA TRP A 587 10.15 -31.04 13.11
C TRP A 587 9.14 -29.89 13.20
N VAL A 588 9.65 -28.66 13.31
CA VAL A 588 8.89 -27.43 13.03
C VAL A 588 9.15 -26.96 11.60
N ILE A 589 8.13 -26.42 10.95
CA ILE A 589 8.24 -25.75 9.65
C ILE A 589 7.77 -24.30 9.83
N SER A 590 8.55 -23.33 9.37
CA SER A 590 8.14 -21.93 9.23
C SER A 590 8.54 -21.41 7.85
N LEU A 591 7.52 -21.04 7.06
CA LEU A 591 7.67 -20.47 5.70
C LEU A 591 7.56 -18.94 5.73
N ASP A 592 7.68 -18.34 6.90
CA ASP A 592 7.51 -16.92 7.13
C ASP A 592 8.70 -16.13 6.56
N GLN A 593 8.39 -15.03 5.87
CA GLN A 593 9.35 -14.05 5.39
C GLN A 593 9.41 -12.85 6.37
N PRO A 594 10.56 -12.18 6.52
CA PRO A 594 10.77 -11.12 7.52
C PRO A 594 9.92 -9.84 7.34
N ASP A 595 9.13 -9.77 6.27
CA ASP A 595 8.16 -8.71 5.98
C ASP A 595 6.71 -9.08 6.36
N SER A 596 6.44 -10.26 6.92
CA SER A 596 5.08 -10.64 7.35
C SER A 596 4.62 -9.86 8.58
N SER A 597 3.37 -9.41 8.58
CA SER A 597 2.77 -8.62 9.69
C SER A 597 2.85 -9.32 11.05
N ASP A 598 2.78 -10.66 11.05
CA ASP A 598 2.82 -11.51 12.23
C ASP A 598 4.22 -12.05 12.60
N SER A 599 5.29 -11.61 11.91
CA SER A 599 6.67 -12.05 12.16
C SER A 599 7.10 -11.94 13.63
N ALA A 600 6.55 -11.01 14.41
CA ALA A 600 6.80 -10.89 15.84
C ALA A 600 6.26 -12.07 16.68
N ARG A 601 5.04 -12.56 16.35
CA ARG A 601 4.42 -13.73 16.99
C ARG A 601 5.20 -14.99 16.63
N VAL A 602 5.49 -15.14 15.35
CA VAL A 602 6.26 -16.26 14.80
C VAL A 602 7.66 -16.33 15.41
N ASN A 603 8.41 -15.22 15.43
CA ASN A 603 9.74 -15.15 16.05
C ASN A 603 9.73 -15.56 17.54
N ARG A 604 8.74 -15.10 18.31
CA ARG A 604 8.61 -15.47 19.72
C ARG A 604 8.44 -16.98 19.88
N TRP A 605 7.50 -17.57 19.14
CA TRP A 605 7.25 -19.00 19.17
C TRP A 605 8.47 -19.80 18.71
N LEU A 606 9.12 -19.41 17.62
CA LEU A 606 10.35 -20.04 17.14
C LEU A 606 11.47 -19.98 18.17
N ALA A 607 11.63 -18.87 18.89
CA ALA A 607 12.60 -18.77 19.99
C ALA A 607 12.23 -19.70 21.17
N GLU A 608 10.97 -19.73 21.59
CA GLU A 608 10.47 -20.61 22.65
C GLU A 608 10.63 -22.10 22.29
N VAL A 609 10.37 -22.47 21.04
CA VAL A 609 10.47 -23.84 20.54
C VAL A 609 11.94 -24.26 20.32
N SER A 610 12.79 -23.34 19.85
CA SER A 610 14.24 -23.53 19.77
C SER A 610 14.89 -23.70 21.14
N LEU A 611 14.43 -22.96 22.16
CA LEU A 611 14.84 -23.19 23.55
C LEU A 611 14.53 -24.62 24.00
N ARG A 612 13.47 -25.26 23.50
CA ARG A 612 13.13 -26.64 23.86
C ARG A 612 13.91 -27.69 23.04
N ALA A 613 14.88 -27.26 22.23
CA ALA A 613 15.70 -28.06 21.33
C ALA A 613 14.89 -28.83 20.27
N VAL A 614 13.84 -28.21 19.75
CA VAL A 614 13.08 -28.71 18.60
C VAL A 614 13.68 -28.14 17.31
N PRO A 615 13.98 -28.95 16.29
CA PRO A 615 14.60 -28.46 15.06
C PRO A 615 13.58 -27.77 14.14
N THR A 616 14.07 -26.78 13.38
CA THR A 616 13.26 -25.96 12.47
C THR A 616 13.73 -26.08 11.03
N ILE A 617 12.79 -26.32 10.11
CA ILE A 617 12.91 -26.21 8.65
C ILE A 617 12.34 -24.85 8.25
N THR A 618 13.05 -24.08 7.42
CA THR A 618 12.62 -22.73 7.04
C THR A 618 13.16 -22.30 5.67
N LEU A 619 12.66 -21.20 5.12
CA LEU A 619 13.18 -20.62 3.88
C LEU A 619 14.53 -19.92 4.11
N ALA A 620 15.42 -19.98 3.12
CA ALA A 620 16.65 -19.19 3.11
C ALA A 620 16.31 -17.70 2.98
N GLY A 621 16.71 -16.90 3.99
CA GLY A 621 16.26 -15.51 4.15
C GLY A 621 14.85 -15.36 4.75
N GLY A 622 14.27 -16.45 5.26
CA GLY A 622 13.03 -16.42 6.04
C GLY A 622 13.27 -16.02 7.50
N THR A 623 12.19 -15.68 8.20
CA THR A 623 12.20 -15.12 9.56
C THR A 623 12.94 -16.01 10.57
N ALA A 624 12.81 -17.33 10.47
CA ALA A 624 13.52 -18.26 11.35
C ALA A 624 15.03 -18.35 11.05
N ALA A 625 15.45 -18.18 9.78
CA ALA A 625 16.86 -18.16 9.40
C ALA A 625 17.58 -16.91 9.94
N ASP A 626 16.94 -15.75 9.94
CA ASP A 626 17.48 -14.51 10.53
C ASP A 626 17.56 -14.56 12.07
N LEU A 627 16.64 -15.29 12.71
CA LEU A 627 16.60 -15.49 14.16
C LEU A 627 17.66 -16.49 14.65
N LEU A 628 17.84 -17.61 13.94
CA LEU A 628 18.65 -18.75 14.39
C LEU A 628 20.04 -18.81 13.72
N GLY A 629 20.19 -18.24 12.52
CA GLY A 629 21.39 -18.39 11.69
C GLY A 629 21.45 -19.73 10.94
N PRO A 630 22.30 -19.81 9.90
CA PRO A 630 22.29 -20.91 8.93
C PRO A 630 22.67 -22.28 9.52
N ASP A 631 23.48 -22.31 10.58
CA ASP A 631 23.94 -23.56 11.22
C ASP A 631 22.94 -24.13 12.24
N SER A 632 21.86 -23.41 12.54
CA SER A 632 20.89 -23.73 13.60
C SER A 632 19.47 -24.01 13.09
N CYS A 633 19.29 -24.08 11.77
CA CYS A 633 18.04 -24.47 11.12
C CYS A 633 18.36 -25.26 9.84
N VAL A 634 17.36 -25.82 9.18
CA VAL A 634 17.51 -26.33 7.82
C VAL A 634 16.95 -25.29 6.84
N PRO A 635 17.81 -24.49 6.17
CA PRO A 635 17.37 -23.52 5.18
C PRO A 635 17.04 -24.19 3.84
N LEU A 636 15.86 -23.88 3.31
CA LEU A 636 15.40 -24.28 1.98
C LEU A 636 15.70 -23.17 0.97
N PRO A 637 16.29 -23.48 -0.20
CA PRO A 637 16.53 -22.46 -1.22
C PRO A 637 15.21 -21.82 -1.68
N THR A 638 15.26 -20.52 -1.98
CA THR A 638 14.13 -19.73 -2.47
C THR A 638 14.14 -19.64 -4.00
N ASP A 639 13.31 -20.47 -4.62
CA ASP A 639 12.92 -20.39 -6.04
C ASP A 639 11.40 -20.20 -6.07
N GLU A 640 10.95 -19.03 -6.52
CA GLU A 640 9.53 -18.63 -6.55
C GLU A 640 8.66 -19.58 -7.39
N PHE A 641 9.26 -20.33 -8.33
CA PHE A 641 8.54 -21.25 -9.20
C PHE A 641 8.50 -22.70 -8.69
N ALA A 642 9.13 -23.00 -7.55
CA ALA A 642 9.28 -24.39 -7.06
C ALA A 642 9.09 -24.58 -5.54
N ALA A 643 8.68 -23.55 -4.79
CA ALA A 643 8.59 -23.57 -3.33
C ALA A 643 7.91 -24.84 -2.76
N ASP A 644 6.68 -25.15 -3.19
CA ASP A 644 5.92 -26.33 -2.75
C ASP A 644 6.67 -27.64 -3.00
N THR A 645 7.38 -27.72 -4.12
CA THR A 645 8.10 -28.92 -4.56
C THR A 645 9.39 -29.13 -3.74
N MET A 646 10.04 -28.03 -3.34
CA MET A 646 11.25 -28.06 -2.51
C MET A 646 10.93 -28.31 -1.04
N VAL A 647 9.88 -27.67 -0.49
CA VAL A 647 9.37 -27.99 0.85
C VAL A 647 8.97 -29.47 0.90
N ALA A 648 8.24 -29.96 -0.11
CA ALA A 648 7.86 -31.37 -0.21
C ALA A 648 9.07 -32.33 -0.29
N GLY A 649 10.15 -31.93 -0.99
CA GLY A 649 11.40 -32.69 -1.02
C GLY A 649 12.08 -32.76 0.35
N ALA A 650 12.29 -31.61 0.99
CA ALA A 650 13.00 -31.54 2.25
C ALA A 650 12.28 -32.27 3.40
N ILE A 651 10.96 -32.10 3.53
CA ILE A 651 10.21 -32.84 4.57
C ILE A 651 10.18 -34.34 4.29
N ARG A 652 10.22 -34.78 3.02
CA ARG A 652 10.31 -36.19 2.64
C ARG A 652 11.66 -36.80 3.00
N ASP A 653 12.75 -36.06 2.86
CA ASP A 653 14.11 -36.56 3.15
C ASP A 653 14.41 -36.54 4.67
N LEU A 654 13.88 -35.56 5.41
CA LEU A 654 14.14 -35.36 6.84
C LEU A 654 13.24 -36.17 7.79
N VAL A 655 12.15 -36.75 7.29
CA VAL A 655 11.14 -37.47 8.11
C VAL A 655 11.70 -38.67 8.87
N ASP A 656 12.74 -39.31 8.32
CA ASP A 656 13.38 -40.52 8.84
C ASP A 656 14.83 -40.28 9.35
N ASP A 657 15.25 -39.01 9.51
CA ASP A 657 16.58 -38.62 10.04
C ASP A 657 16.49 -37.94 11.42
N PRO A 658 16.39 -38.72 12.52
CA PRO A 658 16.41 -38.17 13.87
C PRO A 658 17.78 -37.62 14.30
N ALA A 659 18.88 -38.05 13.66
CA ALA A 659 20.22 -37.61 14.05
C ALA A 659 20.49 -36.16 13.61
N THR A 660 20.01 -35.78 12.43
CA THR A 660 20.04 -34.37 11.99
C THR A 660 19.06 -33.52 12.81
N ALA A 661 17.88 -34.06 13.15
CA ALA A 661 16.91 -33.39 14.03
C ALA A 661 17.52 -33.00 15.39
N ASP A 662 18.16 -33.93 16.10
CA ASP A 662 18.80 -33.67 17.40
C ASP A 662 19.96 -32.67 17.30
N LYS A 663 20.78 -32.78 16.24
CA LYS A 663 21.91 -31.88 16.00
C LYS A 663 21.44 -30.43 15.80
N ILE A 664 20.44 -30.22 14.93
CA ILE A 664 19.89 -28.89 14.62
C ILE A 664 19.17 -28.29 15.83
N GLY A 665 18.35 -29.07 16.55
CA GLY A 665 17.67 -28.62 17.76
C GLY A 665 18.63 -28.17 18.87
N SER A 666 19.73 -28.90 19.06
CA SER A 666 20.79 -28.54 20.03
C SER A 666 21.53 -27.26 19.66
N ALA A 667 21.85 -27.07 18.37
CA ALA A 667 22.47 -25.84 17.86
C ALA A 667 21.55 -24.62 18.06
N ALA A 668 20.27 -24.75 17.70
CA ALA A 668 19.25 -23.71 17.86
C ALA A 668 19.10 -23.25 19.33
N ARG A 669 19.00 -24.20 20.28
CA ARG A 669 18.94 -23.88 21.70
C ARG A 669 20.16 -23.06 22.16
N THR A 670 21.36 -23.47 21.74
CA THR A 670 22.60 -22.78 22.11
C THR A 670 22.64 -21.36 21.55
N HIS A 671 22.31 -21.19 20.27
CA HIS A 671 22.28 -19.87 19.62
C HIS A 671 21.31 -18.89 20.32
N VAL A 672 20.08 -19.34 20.62
CA VAL A 672 19.07 -18.49 21.25
C VAL A 672 19.46 -18.09 22.68
N LEU A 673 20.04 -19.01 23.47
CA LEU A 673 20.52 -18.71 24.83
C LEU A 673 21.66 -17.68 24.84
N GLU A 674 22.57 -17.72 23.87
CA GLU A 674 23.66 -16.74 23.76
C GLU A 674 23.14 -15.37 23.28
N ARG A 675 22.30 -15.36 22.24
CA ARG A 675 21.78 -14.13 21.60
C ARG A 675 20.82 -13.34 22.49
N LEU A 676 20.03 -14.02 23.33
CA LEU A 676 19.02 -13.40 24.21
C LEU A 676 19.44 -13.32 25.68
N ALA A 677 20.73 -13.53 26.00
CA ALA A 677 21.23 -13.38 27.37
C ALA A 677 21.05 -11.94 27.90
N PRO A 678 20.67 -11.73 29.19
CA PRO A 678 20.50 -10.39 29.77
C PRO A 678 21.73 -9.48 29.61
N ALA A 679 22.94 -10.04 29.66
CA ALA A 679 24.19 -9.28 29.45
C ALA A 679 24.35 -8.78 27.99
N ALA A 680 23.91 -9.57 27.00
CA ALA A 680 23.93 -9.17 25.58
C ALA A 680 22.89 -8.07 25.31
N ALA A 681 21.66 -8.24 25.84
CA ALA A 681 20.60 -7.25 25.77
C ALA A 681 21.00 -5.92 26.45
N GLY A 682 21.55 -5.98 27.66
CA GLY A 682 22.02 -4.78 28.39
C GLY A 682 23.14 -4.03 27.67
N ALA A 683 24.06 -4.74 27.02
CA ALA A 683 25.09 -4.12 26.19
C ALA A 683 24.50 -3.43 24.94
N ALA A 684 23.44 -3.99 24.34
CA ALA A 684 22.74 -3.38 23.21
C ALA A 684 21.96 -2.12 23.63
N VAL A 685 21.17 -2.20 24.70
CA VAL A 685 20.43 -1.05 25.28
C VAL A 685 21.40 0.08 25.62
N ARG A 686 22.51 -0.21 26.30
CA ARG A 686 23.50 0.81 26.67
C ARG A 686 24.01 1.61 25.47
N ARG A 687 24.48 0.91 24.43
CA ARG A 687 25.04 1.56 23.22
C ARG A 687 24.00 2.48 22.58
N ARG A 688 22.72 2.08 22.56
CA ARG A 688 21.64 2.87 21.97
C ARG A 688 21.24 4.08 22.81
N VAL A 689 21.06 3.93 24.13
CA VAL A 689 20.79 5.09 25.02
C VAL A 689 21.93 6.12 24.95
N GLU A 690 23.19 5.67 24.90
CA GLU A 690 24.33 6.57 24.78
C GLU A 690 24.36 7.38 23.46
N LEU A 691 23.79 6.85 22.37
CA LEU A 691 23.64 7.55 21.09
C LEU A 691 22.45 8.52 21.13
N ALA A 692 21.28 8.06 21.59
CA ALA A 692 20.08 8.87 21.75
C ALA A 692 20.32 10.12 22.63
N TYR A 693 21.01 9.95 23.77
CA TYR A 693 21.36 11.07 24.65
C TYR A 693 22.26 12.12 23.96
N ARG A 694 23.21 11.69 23.12
CA ARG A 694 24.08 12.61 22.36
C ARG A 694 23.28 13.39 21.31
N SER A 695 22.37 12.71 20.60
CA SER A 695 21.49 13.33 19.61
C SER A 695 20.60 14.41 20.24
N TRP A 696 19.88 14.04 21.31
CA TRP A 696 19.04 14.94 22.09
C TRP A 696 19.80 16.18 22.59
N ARG A 697 21.01 15.97 23.14
CA ARG A 697 21.84 17.05 23.69
C ARG A 697 22.34 18.00 22.59
N ALA A 698 22.63 17.49 21.40
CA ALA A 698 22.99 18.32 20.24
C ALA A 698 21.79 19.15 19.75
N GLY A 699 20.61 18.53 19.61
CA GLY A 699 19.38 19.22 19.22
C GLY A 699 18.97 20.33 20.20
N ARG A 700 19.06 20.06 21.51
CA ARG A 700 18.77 21.07 22.56
C ARG A 700 19.76 22.23 22.54
N ALA A 701 21.04 21.97 22.28
CA ALA A 701 22.06 23.02 22.15
C ALA A 701 21.84 23.89 20.91
N LEU A 702 21.33 23.32 19.82
CA LEU A 702 20.96 24.06 18.61
C LEU A 702 19.75 24.96 18.85
N ALA A 703 18.67 24.42 19.45
CA ALA A 703 17.45 25.16 19.76
C ALA A 703 17.67 26.34 20.73
N ALA A 704 18.50 26.15 21.77
CA ALA A 704 18.85 27.22 22.70
C ALA A 704 19.80 28.27 22.08
N ALA A 705 20.49 27.95 20.98
CA ALA A 705 21.37 28.90 20.29
C ALA A 705 20.63 29.77 19.25
N THR A 706 19.41 29.38 18.85
CA THR A 706 18.58 30.13 17.89
C THR A 706 17.74 31.25 18.51
N GLU A 707 17.62 31.34 19.84
CA GLU A 707 16.77 32.35 20.50
C GLU A 707 17.46 33.72 20.75
N ASP A 708 18.79 33.75 20.96
CA ASP A 708 19.49 34.97 21.45
C ASP A 708 20.43 35.67 20.43
N ASP A 709 21.02 34.96 19.45
CA ASP A 709 21.85 35.55 18.38
C ASP A 709 22.05 34.50 17.25
N PRO A 710 21.49 34.72 16.04
CA PRO A 710 21.49 33.72 14.97
C PRO A 710 22.89 33.37 14.43
N LEU A 711 23.91 34.20 14.68
CA LEU A 711 25.30 33.93 14.26
C LEU A 711 26.17 33.35 15.39
N ARG A 712 25.64 33.25 16.62
CA ARG A 712 26.39 32.76 17.79
C ARG A 712 26.66 31.27 17.73
N ALA A 713 25.73 30.48 17.20
CA ALA A 713 25.92 29.05 16.95
C ALA A 713 27.13 28.81 16.02
N LEU A 714 27.18 29.53 14.89
CA LEU A 714 28.27 29.44 13.91
C LEU A 714 29.62 29.83 14.52
N ARG A 715 29.66 30.94 15.25
CA ARG A 715 30.87 31.43 15.93
C ARG A 715 31.32 30.49 17.06
N ALA A 716 30.39 29.87 17.79
CA ALA A 716 30.70 28.86 18.80
C ALA A 716 31.27 27.58 18.17
N ALA A 717 30.72 27.11 17.04
CA ALA A 717 31.27 25.99 16.28
C ALA A 717 32.70 26.29 15.79
N ARG A 718 32.95 27.48 15.23
CA ARG A 718 34.29 27.96 14.86
C ARG A 718 35.27 27.92 16.03
N HIS A 719 34.86 28.37 17.21
CA HIS A 719 35.70 28.32 18.42
C HIS A 719 35.90 26.90 18.99
N ALA A 720 35.04 25.94 18.65
CA ALA A 720 35.23 24.53 18.97
C ALA A 720 36.24 23.86 18.03
N LEU A 721 36.12 24.06 16.70
CA LEU A 721 37.05 23.49 15.71
C LEU A 721 38.49 23.99 15.85
N HIS A 722 38.71 25.21 16.34
CA HIS A 722 40.07 25.73 16.56
C HIS A 722 40.75 25.28 17.86
N ARG A 723 40.09 24.50 18.73
CA ARG A 723 40.76 23.92 19.90
C ARG A 723 41.65 22.75 19.49
N ARG A 724 42.97 22.97 19.49
CA ARG A 724 43.93 21.86 19.45
C ARG A 724 43.76 20.99 20.71
N PRO A 725 43.70 19.66 20.60
CA PRO A 725 43.67 18.78 21.77
C PRO A 725 45.00 18.89 22.52
N ASP A 726 44.91 19.08 23.84
CA ASP A 726 46.08 19.17 24.72
C ASP A 726 46.74 17.79 24.88
N THR A 727 48.02 17.70 24.54
CA THR A 727 48.76 16.43 24.49
C THR A 727 49.49 16.09 25.80
N ASP A 728 49.55 17.00 26.77
CA ASP A 728 50.43 16.87 27.96
C ASP A 728 49.74 16.29 29.21
N VAL A 729 48.69 15.47 29.04
CA VAL A 729 48.12 14.65 30.13
C VAL A 729 48.93 13.36 30.30
N GLY A 730 49.95 13.40 31.16
CA GLY A 730 50.92 12.31 31.33
C GLY A 730 50.43 11.11 32.15
N HIS A 731 50.63 9.88 31.64
CA HIS A 731 50.41 8.64 32.41
C HIS A 731 51.42 7.52 32.14
N LYS A 732 51.43 6.53 33.04
CA LYS A 732 52.54 5.64 33.38
C LYS A 732 52.51 4.29 32.65
N ILE A 733 52.87 4.21 31.37
CA ILE A 733 53.20 2.92 30.72
C ILE A 733 54.45 3.06 29.84
N PRO A 734 55.58 2.41 30.19
CA PRO A 734 56.82 2.48 29.41
C PRO A 734 56.77 1.50 28.22
N MET A 735 56.23 1.96 27.07
CA MET A 735 56.54 1.50 25.69
C MET A 735 55.59 2.08 24.62
N ALA A 736 54.49 2.72 25.02
CA ALA A 736 53.52 3.34 24.11
C ALA A 736 54.04 4.39 23.07
N PRO A 737 55.16 5.14 23.24
CA PRO A 737 55.46 6.29 22.38
C PRO A 737 55.69 6.01 20.88
N GLN A 738 56.14 4.82 20.49
CA GLN A 738 56.51 4.55 19.08
C GLN A 738 55.31 4.14 18.24
N LEU A 739 54.52 3.17 18.69
CA LEU A 739 53.24 2.79 18.06
C LEU A 739 52.28 3.99 17.99
N ARG A 740 52.18 4.78 19.07
CA ARG A 740 51.31 5.95 19.12
C ARG A 740 51.77 7.06 18.15
N ARG A 741 53.06 7.21 17.86
CA ARG A 741 53.56 8.16 16.85
C ARG A 741 53.26 7.76 15.40
N ALA A 742 53.13 6.47 15.10
CA ALA A 742 52.70 6.00 13.79
C ALA A 742 51.19 6.25 13.61
N VAL A 743 50.37 5.75 14.54
CA VAL A 743 48.90 5.88 14.50
C VAL A 743 48.45 7.34 14.56
N LEU A 744 49.03 8.17 15.45
CA LEU A 744 48.68 9.59 15.52
C LEU A 744 49.18 10.40 14.31
N ARG A 745 50.20 9.98 13.56
CA ARG A 745 50.57 10.70 12.32
C ARG A 745 49.54 10.50 11.20
N VAL A 746 48.96 9.31 11.11
CA VAL A 746 47.90 9.01 10.16
C VAL A 746 46.63 9.76 10.54
N LEU A 747 46.20 9.68 11.81
CA LEU A 747 45.03 10.41 12.31
C LEU A 747 45.18 11.94 12.20
N ASN A 748 46.34 12.50 12.57
CA ASN A 748 46.57 13.95 12.53
C ASN A 748 46.66 14.53 11.10
N HIS A 749 46.83 13.69 10.07
CA HIS A 749 46.69 14.11 8.67
C HIS A 749 45.21 14.18 8.26
N TYR A 750 44.40 13.20 8.67
CA TYR A 750 42.96 13.18 8.44
C TYR A 750 42.21 14.27 9.21
N ASP A 751 42.50 14.45 10.51
CA ASP A 751 41.91 15.52 11.33
C ASP A 751 42.24 16.90 10.75
N ALA A 752 43.48 17.13 10.31
CA ALA A 752 43.87 18.40 9.69
C ALA A 752 43.13 18.65 8.37
N HIS A 753 42.90 17.62 7.56
CA HIS A 753 42.19 17.77 6.29
C HIS A 753 40.68 17.98 6.49
N LEU A 754 40.04 17.21 7.37
CA LEU A 754 38.64 17.38 7.76
C LEU A 754 38.39 18.72 8.42
N THR A 755 39.25 19.15 9.36
CA THR A 755 39.18 20.49 9.98
C THR A 755 39.31 21.60 8.94
N SER A 756 40.17 21.43 7.93
CA SER A 756 40.33 22.40 6.82
C SER A 756 39.11 22.46 5.90
N VAL A 757 38.51 21.31 5.57
CA VAL A 757 37.29 21.23 4.74
C VAL A 757 36.08 21.79 5.49
N LEU A 758 35.92 21.46 6.77
CA LEU A 758 34.86 22.00 7.63
C LEU A 758 35.04 23.50 7.89
N ALA A 759 36.28 23.99 8.09
CA ALA A 759 36.55 25.42 8.19
C ALA A 759 36.20 26.15 6.88
N SER A 760 36.56 25.59 5.72
CA SER A 760 36.21 26.13 4.39
C SER A 760 34.70 26.16 4.15
N LEU A 761 33.97 25.11 4.57
CA LEU A 761 32.51 25.07 4.54
C LEU A 761 31.87 26.12 5.46
N ILE A 762 32.37 26.27 6.68
CA ILE A 762 31.87 27.26 7.65
C ILE A 762 32.21 28.69 7.19
N ASP A 763 33.39 28.95 6.63
CA ASP A 763 33.78 30.24 6.04
C ASP A 763 32.90 30.60 4.83
N GLY A 764 32.51 29.62 4.03
CA GLY A 764 31.53 29.78 2.95
C GLY A 764 30.16 30.16 3.51
N ILE A 765 29.63 29.38 4.45
CA ILE A 765 28.31 29.61 5.07
C ILE A 765 28.27 30.94 5.85
N GLU A 766 29.33 31.33 6.57
CA GLU A 766 29.40 32.63 7.26
C GLU A 766 29.38 33.78 6.24
N ARG A 767 30.05 33.63 5.09
CA ARG A 767 30.05 34.64 4.02
C ARG A 767 28.68 34.76 3.36
N THR A 768 28.06 33.65 2.95
CA THR A 768 26.72 33.64 2.38
C THR A 768 25.67 34.17 3.36
N ALA A 769 25.78 33.85 4.66
CA ALA A 769 24.86 34.35 5.68
C ALA A 769 25.03 35.86 5.96
N VAL A 770 26.27 36.36 6.02
CA VAL A 770 26.54 37.80 6.16
C VAL A 770 26.06 38.56 4.91
N GLU A 771 26.30 38.03 3.71
CA GLU A 771 25.82 38.62 2.47
C GLU A 771 24.28 38.58 2.38
N LEU A 772 23.60 37.52 2.86
CA LEU A 772 22.13 37.49 2.97
C LEU A 772 21.59 38.54 3.95
N VAL A 773 22.20 38.71 5.12
CA VAL A 773 21.76 39.70 6.13
C VAL A 773 22.00 41.12 5.64
N GLU A 774 23.15 41.42 5.04
CA GLU A 774 23.37 42.72 4.39
C GLU A 774 22.47 42.94 3.15
N ARG A 775 21.99 41.87 2.50
CA ARG A 775 21.01 41.94 1.41
C ARG A 775 19.59 42.12 1.95
N GLN A 776 19.27 41.66 3.16
CA GLN A 776 17.99 41.88 3.84
C GLN A 776 17.79 43.36 4.22
N ASP A 777 18.84 44.02 4.73
CA ASP A 777 18.84 45.48 4.98
C ASP A 777 18.78 46.29 3.67
N ARG A 778 19.26 45.74 2.55
CA ARG A 778 19.15 46.38 1.23
C ARG A 778 17.76 46.16 0.59
N LEU A 779 17.20 44.96 0.66
CA LEU A 779 15.88 44.61 0.10
C LEU A 779 14.71 45.26 0.85
N SER A 780 14.84 45.48 2.17
CA SER A 780 13.87 46.27 2.94
C SER A 780 13.83 47.77 2.55
N SER A 781 14.82 48.24 1.78
CA SER A 781 14.92 49.63 1.30
C SER A 781 14.69 49.83 -0.20
N ALA A 782 14.65 48.76 -1.00
CA ALA A 782 14.41 48.84 -2.45
C ALA A 782 13.59 47.62 -2.94
N GLY A 783 12.32 47.85 -3.27
CA GLY A 783 11.39 46.82 -3.74
C GLY A 783 11.64 46.39 -5.18
N ALA A 784 12.61 45.49 -5.38
CA ALA A 784 12.87 44.78 -6.63
C ALA A 784 12.89 43.26 -6.38
N GLY A 785 12.58 42.47 -7.41
CA GLY A 785 12.35 41.03 -7.32
C GLY A 785 13.57 40.18 -6.93
N LEU A 786 13.31 38.92 -6.58
CA LEU A 786 14.33 37.90 -6.31
C LEU A 786 15.07 37.52 -7.59
N ASP A 787 16.40 37.52 -7.51
CA ASP A 787 17.30 37.25 -8.62
C ASP A 787 17.54 35.73 -8.73
N ALA A 788 16.75 35.04 -9.57
CA ALA A 788 16.66 33.58 -9.62
C ALA A 788 17.98 32.89 -10.02
N ASP A 789 18.82 33.56 -10.82
CA ASP A 789 20.10 33.02 -11.30
C ASP A 789 21.12 32.79 -10.17
N LEU A 790 21.03 33.56 -9.08
CA LEU A 790 21.87 33.36 -7.90
C LEU A 790 21.45 32.13 -7.08
N LEU A 791 20.15 31.84 -7.01
CA LEU A 791 19.62 30.61 -6.40
C LEU A 791 19.98 29.36 -7.22
N ARG A 792 19.98 29.48 -8.54
CA ARG A 792 20.42 28.43 -9.47
C ARG A 792 21.91 28.10 -9.28
N ALA A 793 22.78 29.10 -9.21
CA ALA A 793 24.22 28.91 -8.96
C ALA A 793 24.54 28.26 -7.61
N ASP A 794 23.83 28.62 -6.54
CA ASP A 794 23.98 27.96 -5.23
C ASP A 794 23.48 26.50 -5.23
N LEU A 795 22.42 26.20 -6.00
CA LEU A 795 21.92 24.82 -6.20
C LEU A 795 22.87 23.96 -7.02
N ASP A 796 23.40 24.48 -8.13
CA ASP A 796 24.39 23.78 -8.97
C ASP A 796 25.64 23.40 -8.17
N LEU A 797 26.12 24.30 -7.30
CA LEU A 797 27.26 24.06 -6.42
C LEU A 797 26.99 22.94 -5.39
N VAL A 798 25.74 22.80 -4.92
CA VAL A 798 25.32 21.73 -4.01
C VAL A 798 25.19 20.40 -4.76
N VAL A 799 24.58 20.40 -5.95
CA VAL A 799 24.43 19.21 -6.82
C VAL A 799 25.80 18.67 -7.27
N GLU A 800 26.73 19.54 -7.68
CA GLU A 800 28.08 19.12 -8.05
C GLU A 800 28.82 18.45 -6.86
N ARG A 801 28.67 19.00 -5.65
CA ARG A 801 29.21 18.40 -4.42
C ARG A 801 28.56 17.06 -4.07
N MET A 802 27.25 16.92 -4.24
CA MET A 802 26.54 15.65 -4.05
C MET A 802 26.99 14.59 -5.07
N GLY A 803 27.19 14.97 -6.33
CA GLY A 803 27.74 14.10 -7.36
C GLY A 803 29.17 13.63 -7.07
N GLN A 804 30.02 14.50 -6.49
CA GLN A 804 31.36 14.10 -6.03
C GLN A 804 31.32 13.13 -4.84
N LEU A 805 30.40 13.33 -3.88
CA LEU A 805 30.15 12.41 -2.77
C LEU A 805 29.65 11.04 -3.26
N GLY A 806 28.69 11.00 -4.20
CA GLY A 806 28.19 9.76 -4.80
C GLY A 806 29.29 8.95 -5.49
N LYS A 807 30.16 9.62 -6.27
CA LYS A 807 31.32 8.98 -6.93
C LYS A 807 32.33 8.41 -5.94
N GLN A 808 32.52 9.04 -4.77
CA GLN A 808 33.40 8.53 -3.70
C GLN A 808 32.80 7.33 -2.95
N VAL A 809 31.47 7.28 -2.78
CA VAL A 809 30.77 6.12 -2.21
C VAL A 809 30.84 4.92 -3.15
N SER A 810 30.54 5.11 -4.44
CA SER A 810 30.60 4.06 -5.47
C SER A 810 31.99 3.43 -5.58
N ALA A 811 33.06 4.23 -5.62
CA ALA A 811 34.44 3.71 -5.68
C ALA A 811 34.84 2.82 -4.49
N THR A 812 34.16 2.96 -3.35
CA THR A 812 34.39 2.08 -2.17
C THR A 812 33.66 0.73 -2.34
N GLY A 813 32.49 0.73 -2.98
CA GLY A 813 31.74 -0.48 -3.29
C GLY A 813 32.49 -1.41 -4.25
N ASP A 814 33.08 -0.85 -5.30
CA ASP A 814 33.87 -1.62 -6.30
C ASP A 814 35.08 -2.32 -5.67
N GLU A 815 35.74 -1.69 -4.68
CA GLU A 815 36.86 -2.28 -3.96
C GLU A 815 36.41 -3.43 -3.04
N VAL A 816 35.26 -3.33 -2.38
CA VAL A 816 34.65 -4.42 -1.60
C VAL A 816 34.22 -5.59 -2.50
N VAL A 817 33.64 -5.31 -3.68
CA VAL A 817 33.27 -6.34 -4.67
C VAL A 817 34.52 -7.06 -5.20
N ARG A 818 35.58 -6.32 -5.52
CA ARG A 818 36.88 -6.89 -5.95
C ARG A 818 37.47 -7.80 -4.86
N LEU A 819 37.51 -7.34 -3.60
CA LEU A 819 38.03 -8.12 -2.48
C LEU A 819 37.19 -9.39 -2.21
N ARG A 820 35.86 -9.33 -2.32
CA ARG A 820 34.99 -10.53 -2.25
C ARG A 820 35.34 -11.56 -3.32
N GLY A 821 35.58 -11.11 -4.56
CA GLY A 821 36.04 -11.98 -5.65
C GLY A 821 37.40 -12.63 -5.38
N GLU A 822 38.36 -11.86 -4.85
CA GLU A 822 39.68 -12.37 -4.46
C GLU A 822 39.60 -13.41 -3.34
N THR A 823 38.81 -13.16 -2.29
CA THR A 823 38.60 -14.12 -1.18
C THR A 823 37.91 -15.41 -1.67
N ALA A 824 36.86 -15.31 -2.49
CA ALA A 824 36.15 -16.46 -3.05
C ALA A 824 37.01 -17.29 -4.02
N THR A 825 38.05 -16.70 -4.62
CA THR A 825 39.07 -17.44 -5.39
C THR A 825 40.13 -18.05 -4.47
N GLY A 826 40.56 -17.35 -3.42
CA GLY A 826 41.47 -17.87 -2.40
C GLY A 826 40.93 -19.13 -1.70
N ALA A 827 39.66 -19.14 -1.32
CA ALA A 827 39.01 -20.28 -0.65
C ALA A 827 39.04 -21.55 -1.52
N ARG A 828 38.82 -21.43 -2.83
CA ARG A 828 38.90 -22.55 -3.79
C ARG A 828 40.32 -23.12 -3.90
N VAL A 829 41.36 -22.27 -3.84
CA VAL A 829 42.76 -22.73 -3.86
C VAL A 829 43.12 -23.47 -2.56
N VAL A 830 42.58 -23.03 -1.42
CA VAL A 830 42.74 -23.72 -0.13
C VAL A 830 42.08 -25.10 -0.15
N ASP A 831 40.85 -25.21 -0.70
CA ASP A 831 40.11 -26.48 -0.74
C ASP A 831 40.73 -27.51 -1.69
N ASP A 832 41.24 -27.09 -2.85
CA ASP A 832 41.99 -27.93 -3.79
C ASP A 832 43.32 -28.44 -3.17
N LEU A 833 44.10 -27.56 -2.55
CA LEU A 833 45.32 -27.96 -1.82
C LEU A 833 45.01 -28.89 -0.63
N SER A 834 43.95 -28.63 0.13
CA SER A 834 43.48 -29.50 1.22
C SER A 834 43.09 -30.89 0.70
N SER A 835 42.41 -30.96 -0.44
CA SER A 835 42.04 -32.21 -1.11
C SER A 835 43.26 -33.00 -1.59
N GLN A 836 44.24 -32.33 -2.21
CA GLN A 836 45.50 -32.96 -2.64
C GLN A 836 46.34 -33.48 -1.46
N VAL A 837 46.40 -32.73 -0.35
CA VAL A 837 47.05 -33.18 0.90
C VAL A 837 46.34 -34.42 1.46
N ARG A 838 45.01 -34.45 1.50
CA ARG A 838 44.24 -35.63 1.93
C ARG A 838 44.50 -36.85 1.04
N GLU A 839 44.50 -36.68 -0.28
CA GLU A 839 44.71 -37.80 -1.21
C GLU A 839 46.11 -38.41 -1.05
N LEU A 840 47.17 -37.58 -1.00
CA LEU A 840 48.54 -38.05 -0.81
C LEU A 840 48.78 -38.67 0.57
N SER A 841 48.07 -38.21 1.61
CA SER A 841 48.14 -38.78 2.97
C SER A 841 47.63 -40.23 3.05
N THR A 842 46.92 -40.72 2.04
CA THR A 842 46.36 -42.10 2.00
C THR A 842 47.23 -43.12 1.25
N ARG A 843 48.34 -42.71 0.63
CA ARG A 843 49.17 -43.59 -0.21
C ARG A 843 50.40 -44.12 0.57
N GLU A 844 50.39 -45.41 0.92
CA GLU A 844 51.47 -46.09 1.65
C GLU A 844 52.74 -46.37 0.80
N GLN A 845 53.51 -45.35 0.40
CA GLN A 845 54.86 -45.55 -0.16
C GLN A 845 55.91 -44.54 0.35
N HIS A 846 57.18 -44.97 0.35
CA HIS A 846 58.24 -44.46 1.23
C HIS A 846 58.97 -43.18 0.76
N ASP A 847 58.55 -42.53 -0.34
CA ASP A 847 59.14 -41.26 -0.83
C ASP A 847 58.24 -40.02 -0.58
N SER A 848 56.98 -40.20 -0.17
CA SER A 848 55.97 -39.13 -0.10
C SER A 848 56.22 -38.05 0.97
N ALA A 849 57.14 -38.26 1.92
CA ALA A 849 57.32 -37.39 3.09
C ALA A 849 57.80 -35.97 2.76
N VAL A 850 58.56 -35.79 1.67
CA VAL A 850 59.02 -34.47 1.22
C VAL A 850 57.90 -33.72 0.49
N GLU A 851 57.11 -34.44 -0.30
CA GLU A 851 56.04 -33.88 -1.13
C GLU A 851 54.82 -33.47 -0.28
N VAL A 852 54.41 -34.32 0.67
CA VAL A 852 53.37 -34.00 1.67
C VAL A 852 53.78 -32.79 2.50
N ARG A 853 55.07 -32.66 2.86
CA ARG A 853 55.57 -31.48 3.59
C ARG A 853 55.49 -30.22 2.73
N ALA A 854 55.93 -30.27 1.48
CA ALA A 854 55.86 -29.13 0.56
C ALA A 854 54.42 -28.64 0.33
N LEU A 855 53.45 -29.57 0.19
CA LEU A 855 52.03 -29.23 0.06
C LEU A 855 51.41 -28.72 1.38
N THR A 856 51.82 -29.25 2.53
CA THR A 856 51.41 -28.74 3.84
C THR A 856 51.92 -27.31 4.07
N ASP A 857 53.19 -27.04 3.73
CA ASP A 857 53.79 -25.70 3.81
C ASP A 857 53.11 -24.73 2.82
N ALA A 858 52.72 -25.20 1.62
CA ALA A 858 51.95 -24.41 0.65
C ALA A 858 50.51 -24.11 1.12
N LEU A 859 49.81 -25.09 1.70
CA LEU A 859 48.48 -24.91 2.28
C LEU A 859 48.50 -23.93 3.45
N ALA A 860 49.49 -24.01 4.33
CA ALA A 860 49.69 -23.07 5.43
C ALA A 860 49.95 -21.64 4.92
N ALA A 861 50.76 -21.48 3.86
CA ALA A 861 50.99 -20.19 3.22
C ALA A 861 49.75 -19.63 2.51
N SER A 862 48.88 -20.50 1.97
CA SER A 862 47.63 -20.09 1.33
C SER A 862 46.56 -19.69 2.35
N ASN A 863 46.42 -20.42 3.46
CA ASN A 863 45.53 -20.05 4.58
C ASN A 863 45.91 -18.68 5.17
N ALA A 864 47.18 -18.46 5.51
CA ALA A 864 47.63 -17.16 6.03
C ALA A 864 47.41 -15.99 5.05
N ARG A 865 47.25 -16.28 3.75
CA ARG A 865 46.90 -15.30 2.71
C ARG A 865 45.39 -15.07 2.62
N LEU A 866 44.58 -16.10 2.83
CA LEU A 866 43.12 -16.01 2.96
C LEU A 866 42.77 -15.16 4.19
N ASP A 867 43.31 -15.49 5.37
CA ASP A 867 43.10 -14.76 6.63
C ASP A 867 43.41 -13.25 6.47
N ALA A 868 44.47 -12.93 5.72
CA ALA A 868 44.89 -11.56 5.45
C ALA A 868 43.99 -10.83 4.43
N LEU A 869 43.31 -11.55 3.53
CA LEU A 869 42.30 -11.00 2.62
C LEU A 869 40.97 -10.81 3.34
N GLU A 870 40.53 -11.77 4.16
CA GLU A 870 39.34 -11.67 5.00
C GLU A 870 39.44 -10.53 6.00
N ALA A 871 40.58 -10.38 6.69
CA ALA A 871 40.81 -9.25 7.59
C ALA A 871 40.78 -7.88 6.87
N ARG A 872 41.21 -7.82 5.60
CA ARG A 872 41.13 -6.61 4.77
C ARG A 872 39.72 -6.33 4.29
N LEU A 873 38.99 -7.37 3.88
CA LEU A 873 37.59 -7.29 3.47
C LEU A 873 36.72 -6.80 4.65
N ALA A 874 36.88 -7.40 5.83
CA ALA A 874 36.16 -6.98 7.04
C ALA A 874 36.48 -5.53 7.44
N ALA A 875 37.74 -5.11 7.32
CA ALA A 875 38.13 -3.71 7.57
C ALA A 875 37.50 -2.74 6.56
N GLN A 876 37.50 -3.08 5.27
CA GLN A 876 36.87 -2.25 4.22
C GLN A 876 35.35 -2.25 4.28
N GLN A 877 34.71 -3.36 4.68
CA GLN A 877 33.26 -3.40 4.92
C GLN A 877 32.87 -2.51 6.09
N LEU A 878 33.56 -2.60 7.24
CA LEU A 878 33.32 -1.74 8.39
C LEU A 878 33.54 -0.25 8.03
N GLU A 879 34.55 0.05 7.22
CA GLU A 879 34.82 1.41 6.73
C GLU A 879 33.73 1.91 5.76
N ALA A 880 33.26 1.06 4.84
CA ALA A 880 32.16 1.37 3.93
C ALA A 880 30.83 1.58 4.68
N GLU A 881 30.50 0.71 5.63
CA GLU A 881 29.33 0.85 6.51
C GLU A 881 29.39 2.15 7.33
N THR A 882 30.55 2.49 7.90
CA THR A 882 30.72 3.73 8.67
C THR A 882 30.59 4.97 7.77
N ARG A 883 31.15 4.94 6.54
CA ARG A 883 30.98 6.03 5.55
C ARG A 883 29.54 6.14 5.06
N LEU A 884 28.86 5.03 4.76
CA LEU A 884 27.44 5.01 4.36
C LEU A 884 26.54 5.55 5.47
N THR A 885 26.79 5.18 6.73
CA THR A 885 26.01 5.66 7.88
C THR A 885 26.15 7.17 8.08
N MET A 886 27.38 7.71 8.01
CA MET A 886 27.62 9.15 8.16
C MET A 886 27.21 9.97 6.92
N GLY A 887 27.42 9.42 5.72
CA GLY A 887 27.03 10.03 4.45
C GLY A 887 25.52 10.10 4.29
N SER A 888 24.81 9.00 4.60
CA SER A 888 23.35 8.93 4.59
C SER A 888 22.74 9.93 5.58
N TRP A 889 23.23 9.98 6.83
CA TRP A 889 22.71 10.91 7.83
C TRP A 889 22.91 12.38 7.43
N SER A 890 24.08 12.74 6.88
CA SER A 890 24.33 14.09 6.39
C SER A 890 23.57 14.43 5.10
N ALA A 891 23.34 13.47 4.22
CA ALA A 891 22.59 13.65 2.98
C ALA A 891 21.08 13.78 3.27
N ASP A 892 20.52 12.95 4.15
CA ASP A 892 19.12 13.01 4.56
C ASP A 892 18.82 14.27 5.38
N GLN A 893 19.74 14.70 6.26
CA GLN A 893 19.61 16.00 6.95
C GLN A 893 19.70 17.20 5.97
N ALA A 894 20.56 17.13 4.94
CA ALA A 894 20.63 18.14 3.89
C ALA A 894 19.38 18.14 3.00
N LEU A 895 18.88 16.96 2.58
CA LEU A 895 17.64 16.80 1.82
C LEU A 895 16.45 17.37 2.59
N ARG A 896 16.31 17.08 3.89
CA ARG A 896 15.26 17.65 4.75
C ARG A 896 15.39 19.17 4.91
N ALA A 897 16.61 19.71 4.97
CA ALA A 897 16.83 21.16 5.03
C ALA A 897 16.48 21.86 3.69
N THR A 898 16.88 21.26 2.57
CA THR A 898 16.54 21.72 1.22
C THR A 898 15.04 21.62 0.96
N ASP A 899 14.39 20.54 1.40
CA ASP A 899 12.94 20.37 1.28
C ASP A 899 12.16 21.31 2.21
N ALA A 900 12.67 21.61 3.41
CA ALA A 900 12.11 22.65 4.27
C ALA A 900 12.21 24.04 3.61
N LEU A 901 13.35 24.39 3.00
CA LEU A 901 13.51 25.62 2.24
C LEU A 901 12.59 25.67 1.01
N ARG A 902 12.48 24.56 0.27
CA ARG A 902 11.58 24.38 -0.88
C ARG A 902 10.12 24.62 -0.50
N ARG A 903 9.65 24.00 0.59
CA ARG A 903 8.30 24.20 1.14
C ARG A 903 8.06 25.64 1.63
N VAL A 904 9.09 26.34 2.14
CA VAL A 904 8.98 27.75 2.54
C VAL A 904 8.91 28.69 1.32
N VAL A 905 9.74 28.47 0.29
CA VAL A 905 9.72 29.25 -0.96
C VAL A 905 8.39 29.07 -1.69
N VAL A 906 7.91 27.82 -1.83
CA VAL A 906 6.60 27.51 -2.43
C VAL A 906 5.47 28.21 -1.67
N ARG A 907 5.39 28.08 -0.34
CA ARG A 907 4.35 28.73 0.49
C ARG A 907 4.39 30.27 0.50
N GLN A 908 5.53 30.88 0.18
CA GLN A 908 5.60 32.34 0.01
C GLN A 908 5.12 32.75 -1.40
N HIS A 909 5.49 32.02 -2.44
CA HIS A 909 5.04 32.31 -3.81
C HIS A 909 3.52 32.09 -4.00
N GLU A 910 2.94 31.07 -3.35
CA GLU A 910 1.48 30.84 -3.28
C GLU A 910 0.67 32.04 -2.75
N ARG A 911 1.30 32.91 -1.95
CA ARG A 911 0.66 34.11 -1.37
C ARG A 911 0.79 35.36 -2.24
N GLY A 912 1.59 35.32 -3.30
CA GLY A 912 1.97 36.50 -4.09
C GLY A 912 1.34 36.59 -5.49
N VAL A 913 1.07 35.45 -6.16
CA VAL A 913 0.72 35.43 -7.60
C VAL A 913 -0.41 34.44 -7.89
N SER A 914 -1.51 34.93 -8.47
CA SER A 914 -2.59 34.12 -9.03
C SER A 914 -2.47 33.99 -10.55
N VAL A 915 -2.62 32.77 -11.06
CA VAL A 915 -2.69 32.47 -12.50
C VAL A 915 -4.09 31.92 -12.80
N ASP A 916 -4.68 32.29 -13.93
CA ASP A 916 -6.07 31.92 -14.31
C ASP A 916 -6.28 30.41 -14.59
N VAL A 917 -5.22 29.60 -14.58
CA VAL A 917 -5.27 28.14 -14.77
C VAL A 917 -5.04 27.45 -13.41
N PRO A 918 -5.92 26.54 -12.97
CA PRO A 918 -5.72 25.74 -11.76
C PRO A 918 -4.38 25.00 -11.82
N SER A 919 -3.43 25.43 -10.98
CA SER A 919 -2.04 24.98 -11.07
C SER A 919 -1.31 24.96 -9.74
N SER A 920 -0.40 24.00 -9.60
CA SER A 920 0.41 23.76 -8.41
C SER A 920 1.87 24.13 -8.69
N PRO A 921 2.51 24.98 -7.86
CA PRO A 921 3.94 25.29 -7.98
C PRO A 921 4.82 24.15 -7.47
N VAL A 922 5.84 23.77 -8.25
CA VAL A 922 6.86 22.77 -7.92
C VAL A 922 8.23 23.32 -8.29
N LEU A 923 9.15 23.35 -7.32
CA LEU A 923 10.54 23.77 -7.54
C LEU A 923 11.38 22.57 -8.01
N CYS A 924 11.99 22.66 -9.19
CA CYS A 924 12.88 21.65 -9.77
C CYS A 924 14.20 22.29 -10.24
N ASP A 925 15.08 21.50 -10.87
CA ASP A 925 16.36 21.97 -11.41
C ASP A 925 16.22 22.98 -12.57
N ALA A 926 15.12 22.92 -13.34
CA ALA A 926 14.77 23.95 -14.32
C ALA A 926 14.38 25.30 -13.65
N GLY A 927 13.96 25.27 -12.37
CA GLY A 927 13.50 26.42 -11.59
C GLY A 927 12.12 26.18 -10.94
N LEU A 928 11.38 27.25 -10.64
CA LEU A 928 10.04 27.17 -10.06
C LEU A 928 9.00 27.05 -11.18
N LEU A 929 8.48 25.85 -11.42
CA LEU A 929 7.45 25.60 -12.43
C LEU A 929 6.06 25.55 -11.81
N ARG A 930 5.04 25.92 -12.58
CA ARG A 930 3.63 25.60 -12.32
C ARG A 930 3.17 24.49 -13.26
N LEU A 931 2.56 23.47 -12.68
CA LEU A 931 1.94 22.33 -13.37
C LEU A 931 0.43 22.42 -13.23
N PRO A 932 -0.40 21.90 -14.17
CA PRO A 932 -1.83 21.78 -13.97
C PRO A 932 -2.15 21.04 -12.67
N ALA A 933 -3.15 21.51 -11.92
CA ALA A 933 -3.51 20.93 -10.62
C ALA A 933 -4.03 19.48 -10.70
N GLN A 934 -4.33 18.99 -11.92
CA GLN A 934 -4.77 17.62 -12.22
C GLN A 934 -3.63 16.73 -12.74
N ASP A 935 -2.42 17.28 -12.96
CA ASP A 935 -1.25 16.48 -13.31
C ASP A 935 -0.85 15.63 -12.10
N SER A 936 -0.83 14.31 -12.27
CA SER A 936 -0.51 13.34 -11.21
C SER A 936 0.83 12.63 -11.44
N VAL A 937 1.44 12.79 -12.62
CA VAL A 937 2.67 12.08 -13.01
C VAL A 937 3.88 13.01 -12.92
N MET A 938 3.88 14.12 -13.65
CA MET A 938 5.00 15.07 -13.66
C MET A 938 5.10 15.81 -12.32
N SER A 939 3.97 16.13 -11.69
CA SER A 939 3.91 16.74 -10.36
C SER A 939 4.47 15.83 -9.28
N ALA A 940 4.16 14.53 -9.29
CA ALA A 940 4.67 13.56 -8.34
C ALA A 940 6.18 13.35 -8.49
N VAL A 941 6.65 13.10 -9.73
CA VAL A 941 8.07 12.86 -10.02
C VAL A 941 8.92 14.10 -9.73
N LEU A 942 8.48 15.29 -10.11
CA LEU A 942 9.21 16.51 -9.75
C LEU A 942 9.15 16.80 -8.25
N SER A 943 8.04 16.52 -7.56
CA SER A 943 7.94 16.71 -6.12
C SER A 943 8.84 15.77 -5.32
N SER A 944 9.02 14.51 -5.73
CA SER A 944 9.94 13.58 -5.06
C SER A 944 11.40 13.79 -5.44
N ASN A 945 11.71 13.89 -6.73
CA ASN A 945 13.08 13.75 -7.25
C ASN A 945 13.69 15.06 -7.77
N GLY A 946 12.90 16.12 -7.97
CA GLY A 946 13.37 17.44 -8.41
C GLY A 946 13.88 17.55 -9.85
N VAL A 947 13.87 16.45 -10.61
CA VAL A 947 14.35 16.34 -12.00
C VAL A 947 13.34 15.52 -12.81
N TRP A 948 12.99 15.98 -14.01
CA TRP A 948 12.17 15.24 -14.98
C TRP A 948 13.06 14.63 -16.08
N GLU A 949 12.82 13.36 -16.39
CA GLU A 949 13.56 12.53 -17.37
C GLU A 949 15.08 12.76 -17.36
N PRO A 950 15.81 12.39 -16.28
CA PRO A 950 17.21 12.76 -16.09
C PRO A 950 18.11 12.35 -17.27
N ASP A 951 17.99 11.13 -17.78
CA ASP A 951 18.82 10.63 -18.89
C ASP A 951 18.56 11.38 -20.21
N VAL A 952 17.29 11.75 -20.46
CA VAL A 952 16.90 12.58 -21.62
C VAL A 952 17.41 14.00 -21.45
N ALA A 953 17.32 14.56 -20.25
CA ALA A 953 17.73 15.92 -19.96
C ALA A 953 19.26 16.08 -20.05
N GLU A 954 20.04 15.12 -19.54
CA GLU A 954 21.50 15.06 -19.72
C GLU A 954 21.88 14.89 -21.20
N LEU A 955 21.18 14.02 -21.94
CA LEU A 955 21.40 13.85 -23.38
C LEU A 955 21.12 15.14 -24.16
N VAL A 956 19.98 15.82 -23.93
CA VAL A 956 19.68 17.13 -24.55
C VAL A 956 20.78 18.14 -24.22
N ASP A 957 21.16 18.25 -22.94
CA ASP A 957 22.18 19.19 -22.47
C ASP A 957 23.56 18.93 -23.10
N SER A 958 23.87 17.68 -23.48
CA SER A 958 25.10 17.30 -24.18
C SER A 958 25.09 17.59 -25.69
N LEU A 959 23.90 17.72 -26.30
CA LEU A 959 23.71 17.79 -27.76
C LEU A 959 23.39 19.20 -28.29
N ILE A 960 23.04 20.15 -27.42
CA ILE A 960 22.74 21.52 -27.82
C ILE A 960 24.02 22.28 -28.25
N GLU A 961 23.93 23.00 -29.37
CA GLU A 961 25.01 23.82 -29.92
C GLU A 961 24.60 25.30 -29.96
N PRO A 962 25.52 26.25 -29.72
CA PRO A 962 25.26 27.69 -29.91
C PRO A 962 24.77 28.02 -31.33
N ASP A 963 23.95 29.06 -31.47
CA ASP A 963 23.37 29.52 -32.75
C ASP A 963 22.55 28.47 -33.53
N THR A 964 22.05 27.43 -32.85
CA THR A 964 21.17 26.41 -33.44
C THR A 964 19.73 26.47 -32.93
N VAL A 965 18.84 25.76 -33.62
CA VAL A 965 17.44 25.57 -33.20
C VAL A 965 17.31 24.27 -32.40
N PHE A 966 16.76 24.37 -31.19
CA PHE A 966 16.17 23.27 -30.44
C PHE A 966 14.66 23.26 -30.67
N LEU A 967 14.10 22.09 -30.99
CA LEU A 967 12.67 21.89 -31.21
C LEU A 967 12.13 20.89 -30.19
N ASP A 968 11.11 21.29 -29.42
CA ASP A 968 10.44 20.45 -28.43
C ASP A 968 8.98 20.24 -28.84
N VAL A 969 8.58 19.00 -29.08
CA VAL A 969 7.25 18.64 -29.61
C VAL A 969 6.50 17.81 -28.57
N GLY A 970 5.38 18.33 -28.06
CA GLY A 970 4.77 17.83 -26.81
C GLY A 970 5.38 18.51 -25.57
N ALA A 971 5.74 19.79 -25.69
CA ALA A 971 6.51 20.50 -24.66
C ALA A 971 5.74 20.75 -23.35
N TYR A 972 4.41 20.60 -23.36
CA TYR A 972 3.53 20.71 -22.20
C TYR A 972 3.77 22.01 -21.40
N VAL A 973 4.31 21.93 -20.18
CA VAL A 973 4.61 23.10 -19.32
C VAL A 973 6.01 23.71 -19.51
N GLY A 974 6.80 23.21 -20.46
CA GLY A 974 8.05 23.83 -20.89
C GLY A 974 9.31 23.48 -20.11
N TYR A 975 9.36 22.35 -19.38
CA TYR A 975 10.52 21.97 -18.57
C TYR A 975 11.84 21.94 -19.36
N HIS A 976 11.91 21.20 -20.49
CA HIS A 976 13.13 21.16 -21.31
C HIS A 976 13.38 22.50 -22.02
N ALA A 977 12.32 23.19 -22.46
CA ALA A 977 12.44 24.52 -23.05
C ALA A 977 13.15 25.52 -22.13
N ILE A 978 12.81 25.55 -20.83
CA ILE A 978 13.44 26.43 -19.83
C ILE A 978 14.91 26.05 -19.58
N ARG A 979 15.23 24.76 -19.48
CA ARG A 979 16.63 24.29 -19.37
C ARG A 979 17.47 24.73 -20.57
N VAL A 980 16.97 24.49 -21.78
CA VAL A 980 17.69 24.82 -23.02
C VAL A 980 17.80 26.32 -23.22
N LEU A 981 16.75 27.11 -22.94
CA LEU A 981 16.82 28.58 -22.94
C LEU A 981 17.92 29.09 -21.99
N SER A 982 17.98 28.54 -20.77
CA SER A 982 18.98 28.94 -19.77
C SER A 982 20.42 28.62 -20.20
N ARG A 983 20.64 27.55 -20.97
CA ARG A 983 21.96 27.15 -21.48
C ARG A 983 22.37 27.87 -22.78
N LEU A 984 21.44 28.03 -23.73
CA LEU A 984 21.67 28.73 -24.99
C LEU A 984 21.81 30.25 -24.80
N GLY A 985 21.15 30.79 -23.77
CA GLY A 985 21.18 32.20 -23.41
C GLY A 985 20.70 33.08 -24.56
N THR A 986 21.56 33.99 -25.03
CA THR A 986 21.19 34.92 -26.11
C THR A 986 21.49 34.41 -27.52
N SER A 987 22.04 33.20 -27.68
CA SER A 987 22.35 32.57 -28.98
C SER A 987 21.35 31.45 -29.30
N GLY A 988 21.07 31.18 -30.58
CA GLY A 988 20.12 30.12 -30.97
C GLY A 988 18.64 30.45 -30.73
N THR A 989 17.77 29.45 -30.94
CA THR A 989 16.30 29.59 -30.86
C THR A 989 15.66 28.34 -30.28
N VAL A 990 14.70 28.50 -29.36
CA VAL A 990 13.89 27.38 -28.83
C VAL A 990 12.50 27.45 -29.42
N VAL A 991 12.11 26.41 -30.16
CA VAL A 991 10.75 26.27 -30.72
C VAL A 991 10.04 25.17 -29.95
N VAL A 992 8.89 25.50 -29.35
CA VAL A 992 8.04 24.53 -28.67
C VAL A 992 6.73 24.34 -29.43
N VAL A 993 6.24 23.11 -29.49
CA VAL A 993 4.97 22.74 -30.14
C VAL A 993 4.10 22.08 -29.10
N GLU A 994 3.00 22.75 -28.72
CA GLU A 994 2.07 22.27 -27.70
C GLU A 994 0.63 22.61 -28.10
N PRO A 995 -0.24 21.61 -28.38
CA PRO A 995 -1.63 21.85 -28.75
C PRO A 995 -2.52 22.39 -27.61
N ASP A 996 -2.25 22.08 -26.34
CA ASP A 996 -3.14 22.47 -25.23
C ASP A 996 -3.06 23.97 -24.89
N PRO A 997 -4.18 24.73 -24.99
CA PRO A 997 -4.23 26.13 -24.56
C PRO A 997 -3.90 26.38 -23.09
N GLU A 998 -4.12 25.41 -22.19
CA GLU A 998 -3.88 25.59 -20.76
C GLU A 998 -2.41 25.34 -20.40
N ALA A 999 -1.82 24.25 -20.90
CA ALA A 999 -0.38 24.00 -20.82
C ALA A 999 0.43 25.15 -21.43
N VAL A 1000 0.04 25.71 -22.58
CA VAL A 1000 0.71 26.87 -23.20
C VAL A 1000 0.70 28.12 -22.30
N LYS A 1001 -0.37 28.38 -21.55
CA LYS A 1001 -0.40 29.49 -20.58
C LYS A 1001 0.61 29.26 -19.46
N LEU A 1002 0.65 28.04 -18.90
CA LEU A 1002 1.58 27.68 -17.84
C LEU A 1002 3.03 27.67 -18.35
N LEU A 1003 3.31 27.18 -19.55
CA LEU A 1003 4.62 27.22 -20.19
C LEU A 1003 5.14 28.66 -20.31
N ARG A 1004 4.31 29.59 -20.78
CA ARG A 1004 4.69 31.01 -20.88
C ARG A 1004 4.96 31.64 -19.52
N HIS A 1005 4.11 31.35 -18.53
CA HIS A 1005 4.31 31.79 -17.14
C HIS A 1005 5.62 31.24 -16.55
N ASN A 1006 5.85 29.93 -16.69
CA ASN A 1006 7.05 29.26 -16.21
C ASN A 1006 8.32 29.83 -16.86
N VAL A 1007 8.28 30.19 -18.14
CA VAL A 1007 9.42 30.84 -18.80
C VAL A 1007 9.66 32.24 -18.23
N SER A 1008 8.62 33.07 -18.05
CA SER A 1008 8.79 34.41 -17.46
C SER A 1008 9.27 34.42 -16.01
N GLU A 1009 8.98 33.38 -15.22
CA GLU A 1009 9.45 33.27 -13.83
C GLU A 1009 10.90 32.74 -13.72
N ASN A 1010 11.41 32.03 -14.73
CA ASN A 1010 12.69 31.29 -14.63
C ASN A 1010 13.79 31.74 -15.60
N VAL A 1011 13.45 32.62 -16.54
CA VAL A 1011 14.31 33.07 -17.65
C VAL A 1011 14.12 34.57 -17.86
N ALA A 1012 15.22 35.33 -17.93
CA ALA A 1012 15.16 36.78 -18.15
C ALA A 1012 14.55 37.14 -19.52
N ASP A 1013 13.81 38.25 -19.61
CA ASP A 1013 13.05 38.70 -20.80
C ASP A 1013 13.83 38.57 -22.13
N VAL A 1014 15.10 39.02 -22.14
CA VAL A 1014 15.97 39.02 -23.33
C VAL A 1014 16.29 37.60 -23.85
N VAL A 1015 16.22 36.59 -22.99
CA VAL A 1015 16.37 35.17 -23.33
C VAL A 1015 14.99 34.55 -23.60
N ALA A 1016 13.93 34.96 -22.88
CA ALA A 1016 12.56 34.54 -23.16
C ALA A 1016 12.10 34.91 -24.58
N ASP A 1017 12.57 36.04 -25.14
CA ASP A 1017 12.38 36.44 -26.54
C ASP A 1017 12.92 35.43 -27.58
N ARG A 1018 13.72 34.44 -27.16
CA ARG A 1018 14.20 33.32 -28.02
C ARG A 1018 13.24 32.13 -28.09
N LEU A 1019 12.15 32.16 -27.31
CA LEU A 1019 11.12 31.14 -27.32
C LEU A 1019 10.05 31.42 -28.39
N VAL A 1020 9.82 30.45 -29.27
CA VAL A 1020 8.70 30.47 -30.23
C VAL A 1020 7.74 29.34 -29.89
N VAL A 1021 6.52 29.70 -29.47
CA VAL A 1021 5.45 28.75 -29.13
C VAL A 1021 4.51 28.55 -30.31
N LEU A 1022 4.44 27.34 -30.85
CA LEU A 1022 3.48 26.91 -31.86
C LEU A 1022 2.33 26.17 -31.16
N GLN A 1023 1.19 26.85 -31.00
CA GLN A 1023 -0.01 26.27 -30.40
C GLN A 1023 -0.79 25.43 -31.42
N ALA A 1024 -0.27 24.23 -31.70
CA ALA A 1024 -0.77 23.30 -32.71
C ALA A 1024 -0.24 21.88 -32.46
N ALA A 1025 -0.81 20.87 -33.13
CA ALA A 1025 -0.25 19.53 -33.14
C ALA A 1025 0.66 19.34 -34.37
N ALA A 1026 1.86 18.83 -34.15
CA ALA A 1026 2.78 18.44 -35.21
C ALA A 1026 2.26 17.20 -35.95
N TRP A 1027 2.12 17.28 -37.28
CA TRP A 1027 1.60 16.19 -38.09
C TRP A 1027 2.21 16.13 -39.51
N ASP A 1028 2.05 14.99 -40.18
CA ASP A 1028 2.57 14.77 -41.54
C ASP A 1028 1.77 15.54 -42.62
N SER A 1029 0.58 16.01 -42.28
CA SER A 1029 -0.39 16.58 -43.20
C SER A 1029 -1.39 17.49 -42.47
N ALA A 1030 -2.05 18.39 -43.21
CA ALA A 1030 -3.07 19.27 -42.66
C ALA A 1030 -4.42 18.53 -42.61
N VAL A 1031 -4.64 17.75 -41.55
CA VAL A 1031 -5.87 16.99 -41.28
C VAL A 1031 -6.62 17.57 -40.07
N PRO A 1032 -7.95 17.40 -39.97
CA PRO A 1032 -8.67 17.76 -38.75
C PRO A 1032 -8.31 16.79 -37.62
N LEU A 1033 -7.84 17.34 -36.50
CA LEU A 1033 -7.51 16.59 -35.29
C LEU A 1033 -8.42 17.01 -34.14
N VAL A 1034 -8.65 16.08 -33.22
CA VAL A 1034 -9.30 16.31 -31.93
C VAL A 1034 -8.30 16.03 -30.82
N GLY A 1035 -8.21 16.97 -29.87
CA GLY A 1035 -7.40 16.86 -28.68
C GLY A 1035 -8.24 16.56 -27.44
N THR A 1036 -7.74 15.73 -26.54
CA THR A 1036 -8.38 15.30 -25.30
C THR A 1036 -7.36 15.28 -24.16
N PRO A 1037 -7.65 15.84 -22.97
CA PRO A 1037 -6.78 15.70 -21.80
C PRO A 1037 -6.48 14.24 -21.47
N ALA A 1038 -5.25 13.93 -21.08
CA ALA A 1038 -4.86 12.59 -20.67
C ALA A 1038 -4.92 12.41 -19.14
N SER A 1039 -5.31 11.22 -18.67
CA SER A 1039 -5.62 10.93 -17.26
C SER A 1039 -4.44 11.02 -16.27
N GLY A 1040 -3.23 11.32 -16.74
CA GLY A 1040 -2.03 11.52 -15.91
C GLY A 1040 -1.40 12.91 -16.00
N GLY A 1041 -1.98 13.82 -16.80
CA GLY A 1041 -1.31 15.02 -17.31
C GLY A 1041 -0.99 14.89 -18.82
N GLY A 1042 -0.79 16.01 -19.49
CA GLY A 1042 -0.57 16.07 -20.95
C GLY A 1042 -1.85 16.01 -21.81
N TYR A 1043 -1.66 16.05 -23.13
CA TYR A 1043 -2.75 16.22 -24.12
C TYR A 1043 -2.66 15.20 -25.26
N GLY A 1044 -3.61 14.27 -25.33
CA GLY A 1044 -3.70 13.28 -26.40
C GLY A 1044 -4.34 13.88 -27.66
N VAL A 1045 -3.85 13.53 -28.85
CA VAL A 1045 -4.36 14.07 -30.14
C VAL A 1045 -4.62 12.94 -31.13
N ARG A 1046 -5.81 12.93 -31.75
CA ARG A 1046 -6.24 11.91 -32.74
C ARG A 1046 -6.92 12.52 -33.97
N PRO A 1047 -6.96 11.83 -35.13
CA PRO A 1047 -7.74 12.28 -36.28
C PRO A 1047 -9.24 12.25 -35.97
N LEU A 1048 -9.99 13.15 -36.60
CA LEU A 1048 -11.44 13.13 -36.58
C LEU A 1048 -11.97 12.10 -37.59
N GLU A 1049 -12.45 10.97 -37.10
CA GLU A 1049 -13.12 9.94 -37.91
C GLU A 1049 -14.48 10.46 -38.43
N PRO A 1050 -14.79 10.36 -39.74
CA PRO A 1050 -16.05 10.86 -40.30
C PRO A 1050 -17.32 10.21 -39.71
N GLN A 1051 -17.19 9.06 -39.06
CA GLN A 1051 -18.31 8.30 -38.47
C GLN A 1051 -18.60 8.69 -37.02
N GLU A 1052 -17.72 9.42 -36.34
CA GLU A 1052 -17.87 9.81 -34.93
C GLU A 1052 -18.54 11.17 -34.72
N VAL A 1053 -19.09 11.78 -35.77
CA VAL A 1053 -19.79 13.07 -35.68
C VAL A 1053 -21.21 12.87 -35.12
N THR A 1054 -21.28 12.56 -33.82
CA THR A 1054 -22.51 12.63 -33.03
C THR A 1054 -22.57 13.93 -32.23
N THR A 1055 -23.77 14.32 -31.79
CA THR A 1055 -24.01 15.56 -31.04
C THR A 1055 -23.49 15.58 -29.60
N ASP A 1056 -22.72 14.56 -29.19
CA ASP A 1056 -22.29 14.35 -27.80
C ASP A 1056 -20.76 14.26 -27.64
N THR A 1057 -20.01 14.83 -28.57
CA THR A 1057 -18.53 14.94 -28.55
C THR A 1057 -18.04 16.01 -27.56
N GLN A 1058 -18.59 16.06 -26.34
CA GLN A 1058 -18.33 17.12 -25.36
C GLN A 1058 -16.91 17.10 -24.75
N SER A 1059 -16.15 16.02 -24.90
CA SER A 1059 -14.86 15.81 -24.23
C SER A 1059 -13.61 16.14 -25.06
N GLY A 1060 -13.75 16.52 -26.34
CA GLY A 1060 -12.62 16.79 -27.24
C GLY A 1060 -12.65 18.19 -27.86
N SER A 1061 -11.50 18.86 -27.93
CA SER A 1061 -11.35 20.17 -28.58
C SER A 1061 -10.75 20.05 -29.99
N PRO A 1062 -11.13 20.90 -30.96
CA PRO A 1062 -10.53 20.87 -32.29
C PRO A 1062 -9.09 21.42 -32.27
N VAL A 1063 -8.14 20.63 -32.77
CA VAL A 1063 -6.70 20.96 -32.79
C VAL A 1063 -6.24 21.16 -34.24
N ALA A 1064 -5.47 22.22 -34.49
CA ALA A 1064 -4.85 22.45 -35.78
C ALA A 1064 -3.65 21.52 -36.00
N ALA A 1065 -3.68 20.72 -37.07
CA ALA A 1065 -2.52 19.96 -37.55
C ALA A 1065 -1.59 20.84 -38.38
N VAL A 1066 -0.30 20.87 -38.04
CA VAL A 1066 0.72 21.64 -38.78
C VAL A 1066 1.90 20.79 -39.20
N ARG A 1067 2.41 21.03 -40.42
CA ARG A 1067 3.68 20.48 -40.88
C ARG A 1067 4.83 21.36 -40.38
N LEU A 1068 5.64 20.82 -39.48
CA LEU A 1068 6.74 21.56 -38.85
C LEU A 1068 7.76 22.09 -39.86
N ASP A 1069 7.98 21.41 -40.99
CA ASP A 1069 8.88 21.91 -42.04
C ASP A 1069 8.43 23.23 -42.66
N ARG A 1070 7.13 23.55 -42.65
CA ARG A 1070 6.58 24.82 -43.14
C ARG A 1070 6.65 25.90 -42.06
N GLU A 1071 6.27 25.57 -40.83
CA GLU A 1071 6.26 26.54 -39.73
C GLU A 1071 7.67 27.02 -39.37
N LEU A 1072 8.65 26.10 -39.29
CA LEU A 1072 10.06 26.44 -39.05
C LEU A 1072 10.71 27.27 -40.16
N ASP A 1073 10.21 27.20 -41.40
CA ASP A 1073 10.68 28.03 -42.52
C ASP A 1073 9.98 29.41 -42.56
N ALA A 1074 8.81 29.54 -41.89
CA ALA A 1074 8.04 30.78 -41.82
C ALA A 1074 8.44 31.67 -40.64
N ILE A 1075 8.86 31.09 -39.51
CA ILE A 1075 9.38 31.81 -38.33
C ILE A 1075 10.63 32.61 -38.72
N GLU A 1076 10.69 33.89 -38.37
CA GLU A 1076 11.85 34.75 -38.69
C GLU A 1076 13.09 34.36 -37.86
N ALA A 1077 12.90 34.05 -36.56
CA ALA A 1077 13.97 33.74 -35.63
C ALA A 1077 14.80 32.51 -36.03
N THR A 1078 14.19 31.52 -36.70
CA THR A 1078 14.85 30.27 -37.15
C THR A 1078 15.53 30.41 -38.52
N LYS A 1079 15.41 31.55 -39.21
CA LYS A 1079 16.03 31.74 -40.53
C LYS A 1079 17.56 31.79 -40.43
N GLY A 1080 18.22 31.02 -41.28
CA GLY A 1080 19.68 30.89 -41.29
C GLY A 1080 20.26 29.95 -40.23
N GLN A 1081 19.49 29.57 -39.20
CA GLN A 1081 19.93 28.61 -38.18
C GLN A 1081 19.73 27.15 -38.63
N ARG A 1082 20.59 26.25 -38.14
CA ARG A 1082 20.47 24.79 -38.32
C ARG A 1082 19.58 24.22 -37.22
N LEU A 1083 18.68 23.31 -37.57
CA LEU A 1083 18.00 22.46 -36.59
C LEU A 1083 18.99 21.41 -36.08
N ALA A 1084 19.34 21.45 -34.79
CA ALA A 1084 20.39 20.60 -34.21
C ALA A 1084 19.85 19.47 -33.32
N VAL A 1085 18.79 19.74 -32.56
CA VAL A 1085 18.18 18.78 -31.63
C VAL A 1085 16.65 18.89 -31.70
N VAL A 1086 15.97 17.75 -31.71
CA VAL A 1086 14.51 17.62 -31.71
C VAL A 1086 14.09 16.66 -30.60
N LYS A 1087 13.35 17.12 -29.59
CA LYS A 1087 12.59 16.24 -28.69
C LYS A 1087 11.19 16.02 -29.29
N VAL A 1088 10.72 14.79 -29.31
CA VAL A 1088 9.34 14.43 -29.68
C VAL A 1088 8.75 13.54 -28.60
N ASP A 1089 7.96 14.16 -27.72
CA ASP A 1089 7.28 13.54 -26.60
C ASP A 1089 5.79 13.34 -26.91
N ILE A 1090 5.54 12.53 -27.95
CA ILE A 1090 4.19 12.12 -28.34
C ILE A 1090 4.18 10.59 -28.50
N PRO A 1091 4.08 9.84 -27.39
CA PRO A 1091 4.20 8.39 -27.40
C PRO A 1091 3.16 7.75 -28.35
N GLY A 1092 3.61 6.83 -29.20
CA GLY A 1092 2.78 6.16 -30.20
C GLY A 1092 2.47 6.95 -31.48
N ARG A 1093 2.80 8.25 -31.55
CA ARG A 1093 2.48 9.12 -32.71
C ARG A 1093 3.64 10.01 -33.18
N GLY A 1094 4.78 10.01 -32.52
CA GLY A 1094 5.90 10.90 -32.86
C GLY A 1094 6.45 10.74 -34.29
N HIS A 1095 6.28 9.58 -34.93
CA HIS A 1095 6.60 9.40 -36.36
C HIS A 1095 5.78 10.31 -37.28
N ARG A 1096 4.51 10.59 -36.93
CA ARG A 1096 3.64 11.51 -37.69
C ARG A 1096 4.15 12.95 -37.58
N ALA A 1097 4.58 13.38 -36.39
CA ALA A 1097 5.23 14.67 -36.20
C ALA A 1097 6.54 14.79 -37.00
N LEU A 1098 7.37 13.74 -36.98
CA LEU A 1098 8.63 13.67 -37.75
C LEU A 1098 8.40 13.63 -39.27
N GLY A 1099 7.34 12.98 -39.76
CA GLY A 1099 6.93 13.02 -41.17
C GLY A 1099 6.58 14.44 -41.66
N GLY A 1100 6.04 15.27 -40.76
CA GLY A 1100 5.85 16.71 -40.97
C GLY A 1100 7.15 17.53 -41.03
N LEU A 1101 8.25 16.97 -40.53
CA LEU A 1101 9.57 17.58 -40.41
C LEU A 1101 10.61 17.02 -41.42
N VAL A 1102 10.27 15.98 -42.18
CA VAL A 1102 11.18 15.16 -43.00
C VAL A 1102 12.15 15.95 -43.90
N ARG A 1103 11.73 17.11 -44.45
CA ARG A 1103 12.60 17.98 -45.25
C ARG A 1103 13.77 18.53 -44.43
N ARG A 1104 13.51 18.95 -43.19
CA ARG A 1104 14.52 19.45 -42.25
C ARG A 1104 15.34 18.31 -41.66
N LEU A 1105 14.73 17.17 -41.33
CA LEU A 1105 15.46 15.97 -40.88
C LEU A 1105 16.53 15.53 -41.87
N ARG A 1106 16.21 15.48 -43.18
CA ARG A 1106 17.17 15.07 -44.23
C ARG A 1106 18.21 16.14 -44.57
N LYS A 1107 17.86 17.43 -44.45
CA LYS A 1107 18.72 18.58 -44.78
C LYS A 1107 19.72 18.89 -43.66
N ASP A 1108 19.21 19.07 -42.45
CA ASP A 1108 19.96 19.61 -41.32
C ASP A 1108 20.55 18.50 -40.43
N ARG A 1109 19.97 17.28 -40.49
CA ARG A 1109 20.36 16.07 -39.72
C ARG A 1109 20.49 16.32 -38.20
N PRO A 1110 19.45 16.86 -37.53
CA PRO A 1110 19.45 17.00 -36.08
C PRO A 1110 19.53 15.65 -35.37
N ASN A 1111 20.01 15.65 -34.12
CA ASN A 1111 19.71 14.56 -33.20
C ASN A 1111 18.23 14.56 -32.86
N VAL A 1112 17.56 13.40 -32.90
CA VAL A 1112 16.16 13.30 -32.49
C VAL A 1112 16.06 12.40 -31.26
N ILE A 1113 15.37 12.86 -30.23
CA ILE A 1113 15.02 12.09 -29.04
C ILE A 1113 13.51 11.89 -29.09
N LEU A 1114 13.08 10.64 -29.23
CA LEU A 1114 11.71 10.25 -29.56
C LEU A 1114 11.14 9.35 -28.48
N ALA A 1115 10.07 9.79 -27.83
CA ALA A 1115 9.22 8.91 -27.02
C ALA A 1115 8.49 7.93 -27.96
N PHE A 1116 8.74 6.64 -27.82
CA PHE A 1116 8.23 5.59 -28.70
C PHE A 1116 7.68 4.42 -27.90
N ASP A 1117 6.38 4.19 -28.02
CA ASP A 1117 5.66 3.09 -27.39
C ASP A 1117 5.11 2.18 -28.50
N GLY A 1118 5.55 0.92 -28.53
CA GLY A 1118 5.17 -0.02 -29.59
C GLY A 1118 3.70 -0.44 -29.52
N ALA A 1119 3.12 -0.54 -28.32
CA ALA A 1119 1.74 -0.94 -28.12
C ALA A 1119 0.77 0.17 -28.56
N MET A 1120 1.05 1.43 -28.21
CA MET A 1120 0.24 2.57 -28.65
C MET A 1120 0.41 2.88 -30.14
N THR A 1121 1.61 2.72 -30.70
CA THR A 1121 1.81 2.83 -32.17
C THR A 1121 0.90 1.83 -32.90
N SER A 1122 0.91 0.57 -32.45
CA SER A 1122 0.05 -0.50 -32.99
C SER A 1122 -1.45 -0.20 -32.77
N GLY A 1123 -1.81 0.31 -31.59
CA GLY A 1123 -3.19 0.70 -31.24
C GLY A 1123 -3.73 1.87 -32.06
N PHE A 1124 -2.86 2.71 -32.63
CA PHE A 1124 -3.23 3.75 -33.59
C PHE A 1124 -3.19 3.29 -35.06
N GLY A 1125 -2.96 2.00 -35.31
CA GLY A 1125 -3.04 1.39 -36.64
C GLY A 1125 -1.76 1.44 -37.48
N ASP A 1126 -0.63 1.89 -36.91
CA ASP A 1126 0.67 1.90 -37.56
C ASP A 1126 1.56 0.74 -37.04
N ASP A 1127 2.30 0.06 -37.91
CA ASP A 1127 3.22 -1.02 -37.51
C ASP A 1127 4.56 -0.46 -36.98
N PRO A 1128 4.95 -0.76 -35.72
CA PRO A 1128 6.21 -0.29 -35.14
C PRO A 1128 7.45 -0.68 -35.96
N ALA A 1129 7.46 -1.87 -36.58
CA ALA A 1129 8.62 -2.34 -37.35
C ALA A 1129 8.77 -1.53 -38.66
N THR A 1130 7.66 -1.27 -39.36
CA THR A 1130 7.61 -0.38 -40.52
C THR A 1130 8.03 1.05 -40.17
N VAL A 1131 7.58 1.59 -39.03
CA VAL A 1131 7.94 2.95 -38.58
C VAL A 1131 9.44 3.08 -38.28
N LEU A 1132 10.03 2.12 -37.54
CA LEU A 1132 11.47 2.15 -37.24
C LEU A 1132 12.32 1.96 -38.51
N SER A 1133 11.85 1.15 -39.46
CA SER A 1133 12.48 1.00 -40.78
C SER A 1133 12.48 2.31 -41.59
N GLU A 1134 11.47 3.16 -41.42
CA GLU A 1134 11.42 4.46 -42.09
C GLU A 1134 12.50 5.43 -41.54
N PHE A 1135 12.80 5.39 -40.25
CA PHE A 1135 13.86 6.21 -39.65
C PHE A 1135 15.26 5.83 -40.18
N GLU A 1136 15.55 4.52 -40.31
CA GLU A 1136 16.77 4.05 -41.00
C GLU A 1136 16.80 4.50 -42.46
N ALA A 1137 15.66 4.45 -43.16
CA ALA A 1137 15.55 4.91 -44.56
C ALA A 1137 15.72 6.45 -44.71
N TRP A 1138 15.49 7.23 -43.64
CA TRP A 1138 15.84 8.65 -43.59
C TRP A 1138 17.33 8.88 -43.26
N GLY A 1139 18.06 7.82 -42.90
CA GLY A 1139 19.50 7.81 -42.67
C GLY A 1139 19.89 8.03 -41.21
N TYR A 1140 19.10 7.56 -40.25
CA TYR A 1140 19.39 7.61 -38.82
C TYR A 1140 19.79 6.24 -38.24
N GLU A 1141 20.65 6.26 -37.23
CA GLU A 1141 20.95 5.10 -36.38
C GLU A 1141 19.98 5.07 -35.19
N LEU A 1142 19.44 3.90 -34.84
CA LEU A 1142 18.58 3.69 -33.68
C LEU A 1142 19.44 3.39 -32.44
N VAL A 1143 19.40 4.26 -31.42
CA VAL A 1143 20.18 4.11 -30.19
C VAL A 1143 19.24 4.17 -28.98
N ARG A 1144 19.48 3.36 -27.93
CA ARG A 1144 18.73 3.49 -26.65
C ARG A 1144 19.30 4.66 -25.86
N VAL A 1145 18.45 5.48 -25.23
CA VAL A 1145 18.93 6.55 -24.35
C VAL A 1145 19.69 5.91 -23.17
N GLY A 1146 20.93 6.35 -22.95
CA GLY A 1146 21.87 5.74 -21.99
C GLY A 1146 22.85 4.70 -22.58
N GLU A 1147 22.71 4.32 -23.86
CA GLU A 1147 23.65 3.45 -24.57
C GLU A 1147 24.40 4.20 -25.70
N ASP A 1148 25.65 3.83 -25.98
CA ASP A 1148 26.44 4.39 -27.09
C ASP A 1148 26.27 3.63 -28.43
N ASN A 1149 25.85 2.37 -28.37
CA ASN A 1149 25.84 1.47 -29.52
C ASN A 1149 24.49 1.48 -30.26
N PRO A 1150 24.48 1.47 -31.61
CA PRO A 1150 23.23 1.32 -32.35
C PRO A 1150 22.65 -0.09 -32.19
N ALA A 1151 21.33 -0.17 -32.04
CA ALA A 1151 20.57 -1.40 -31.87
C ALA A 1151 19.89 -1.81 -33.19
N ALA A 1152 19.71 -3.12 -33.41
CA ALA A 1152 19.00 -3.62 -34.59
C ALA A 1152 17.48 -3.46 -34.42
N ILE A 1153 16.76 -3.17 -35.51
CA ILE A 1153 15.30 -2.97 -35.50
C ILE A 1153 14.56 -4.09 -34.76
N ALA A 1154 14.92 -5.36 -34.97
CA ALA A 1154 14.26 -6.50 -34.34
C ALA A 1154 14.33 -6.47 -32.80
N ASP A 1155 15.47 -6.04 -32.24
CA ASP A 1155 15.67 -5.93 -30.80
C ASP A 1155 14.88 -4.73 -30.25
N VAL A 1156 14.93 -3.58 -30.94
CA VAL A 1156 14.19 -2.38 -30.56
C VAL A 1156 12.68 -2.62 -30.61
N VAL A 1157 12.16 -3.30 -31.63
CA VAL A 1157 10.73 -3.68 -31.73
C VAL A 1157 10.33 -4.58 -30.55
N SER A 1158 11.17 -5.56 -30.17
CA SER A 1158 10.91 -6.39 -28.99
C SER A 1158 10.87 -5.58 -27.70
N ASP A 1159 11.82 -4.65 -27.52
CA ASP A 1159 11.92 -3.82 -26.33
C ASP A 1159 10.77 -2.82 -26.17
N VAL A 1160 10.36 -2.15 -27.25
CA VAL A 1160 9.28 -1.15 -27.22
C VAL A 1160 7.87 -1.76 -27.21
N LEU A 1161 7.70 -3.01 -27.67
CA LEU A 1161 6.46 -3.78 -27.46
C LEU A 1161 6.36 -4.34 -26.04
N ALA A 1162 7.49 -4.70 -25.43
CA ALA A 1162 7.54 -5.14 -24.04
C ALA A 1162 7.60 -3.99 -23.01
N GLY A 1163 7.58 -2.73 -23.47
CA GLY A 1163 7.69 -1.54 -22.62
C GLY A 1163 9.03 -1.36 -21.90
N ARG A 1164 10.07 -2.12 -22.28
CA ARG A 1164 11.43 -2.06 -21.70
C ARG A 1164 12.17 -0.79 -22.11
N VAL A 1165 11.86 -0.25 -23.28
CA VAL A 1165 12.38 1.01 -23.79
C VAL A 1165 11.21 1.92 -24.11
N ARG A 1166 11.27 3.18 -23.66
CA ARG A 1166 10.25 4.21 -23.94
C ARG A 1166 10.77 5.41 -24.71
N SER A 1167 12.09 5.63 -24.73
CA SER A 1167 12.74 6.76 -25.41
C SER A 1167 13.89 6.27 -26.28
N LEU A 1168 13.91 6.68 -27.54
CA LEU A 1168 14.91 6.34 -28.54
C LEU A 1168 15.67 7.60 -28.98
N TRP A 1169 16.99 7.47 -29.13
CA TRP A 1169 17.83 8.48 -29.77
C TRP A 1169 18.05 8.07 -31.23
N LEU A 1170 17.43 8.80 -32.16
CA LEU A 1170 17.74 8.70 -33.59
C LEU A 1170 19.00 9.55 -33.82
N ARG A 1171 20.15 8.88 -33.87
CA ARG A 1171 21.45 9.53 -34.02
C ARG A 1171 21.79 9.72 -35.51
N PRO A 1172 22.14 10.94 -35.96
CA PRO A 1172 22.60 11.14 -37.32
C PRO A 1172 24.00 10.50 -37.49
N PRO A 1173 24.28 9.82 -38.62
CA PRO A 1173 25.55 9.15 -38.84
C PRO A 1173 26.69 10.17 -38.84
N ALA A 1174 27.72 9.89 -38.06
CA ALA A 1174 28.85 10.78 -37.85
C ALA A 1174 29.49 11.20 -39.19
N SER A 1175 29.64 12.51 -39.40
CA SER A 1175 30.38 13.04 -40.54
C SER A 1175 31.85 12.63 -40.44
N ARG A 1176 32.32 11.83 -41.40
CA ARG A 1176 33.74 11.61 -41.65
C ARG A 1176 34.44 12.86 -42.19
#